data_AF-A0A4V1XLT8-F1
#
_entry.id   AF-A0A4V1XLT8-F1
#
_cell.length_a   1.000
_cell.length_b   1.000
_cell.length_c   1.000
_cell.angle_alpha   90.00
_cell.angle_beta   90.00
_cell.angle_gamma   90.00
#
_symmetry.space_group_name_H-M   'P 1'
#
loop_
_entity.id
_entity.type
_entity.pdbx_description
1 polymer ?
#
loop_
_entity_poly.entity_id
_entity_poly.type
_entity_poly.pdbx_seq_one_letter_code
_entity_poly.pdbx_strand_id
1 'polypeptide(L)'
;MYPSTGSPVTDKGPEDWKSTLTIYDKSTEGSDEGLVVNIFRPENQMPRPSARDVVIVHAAKVQDRNGISLLTNRNTVIHIYSAVQIPEPPRSAGQALQPPCSPHRWMPSEQEHLYVSWLHHATDKSCIPEQDEFRVQAEQSLNVKQKFNTLNNVHDGRFYDAIVQVVKDPFDQLDKMNFWVTDYTENERFFLYSRDGANKSDGVNYDQNMYTTLHNGSSHNWPGPFGKRSMQISCWEPHATFVRENVKGGNWVRLRNLHVRFGHNSANLEGFLHADRHFSGRIQVEILDPTDPDNLDERLKEAIRRKRTYEKNKKQQQKKYTTYEQDGGAGAKRKADDDDAEPAKMNSKTRRKLNRSALEQKFKEQEKKKEEVLGLNKYIRCESEDQAITPISTIIEPVPWTTKVDGDEVTLALPFICAKYRANVRVVDFRPRKLEDFACWRKMTESEALSDYSGSDSEDSDGEAATGNLESYRGKKTWEWRFALQLEGVDSKGRAEPDRLWAVVDNTEAQQLVNLDACDLRADPDTLLALREQLFKLWGNLEELRAAEQQEQQQVQKRVAAGQPPLDSSPPAPGVEVAREPSLGGGQNGHGNLNGNGNGNGNNRSADGNGVGGGGRAVSNKPFTCCIRQYGVRVKERDSARANAGDGTRWERVFGLFGTRICS
;
A
#
# COMPACT_ATOMS: atom_id res chain seq x y z
N MET A 1 -13.42 -5.04 52.04
CA MET A 1 -12.56 -5.48 50.93
C MET A 1 -11.13 -5.03 51.22
N TYR A 2 -10.13 -5.91 51.10
CA TYR A 2 -8.74 -5.61 51.45
C TYR A 2 -7.89 -5.26 50.22
N PRO A 3 -7.20 -4.10 50.16
CA PRO A 3 -6.47 -3.67 48.97
C PRO A 3 -5.05 -4.27 48.88
N SER A 4 -4.62 -4.63 47.67
CA SER A 4 -3.23 -4.58 47.20
C SER A 4 -3.09 -3.41 46.20
N THR A 5 -2.08 -2.54 46.32
CA THR A 5 -2.01 -1.30 45.53
C THR A 5 -1.02 -1.38 44.37
N GLY A 6 -1.45 -0.83 43.22
CA GLY A 6 -0.58 -0.19 42.25
C GLY A 6 -0.57 1.32 42.50
N SER A 7 0.59 1.92 42.68
CA SER A 7 0.76 3.36 42.88
C SER A 7 0.32 4.16 41.64
N PRO A 8 -0.02 5.46 41.78
CA PRO A 8 -0.44 6.27 40.66
C PRO A 8 0.64 6.35 39.56
N VAL A 9 0.26 6.16 38.30
CA VAL A 9 1.11 6.38 37.12
C VAL A 9 0.41 7.32 36.13
N THR A 10 1.17 8.17 35.43
CA THR A 10 0.66 9.06 34.38
C THR A 10 0.10 8.27 33.19
N ASP A 11 -1.12 8.60 32.75
CA ASP A 11 -1.72 8.08 31.50
C ASP A 11 -1.57 9.12 30.37
N LYS A 12 -1.87 8.76 29.12
CA LYS A 12 -1.66 9.57 27.90
C LYS A 12 -2.50 10.87 27.82
N GLY A 13 -3.25 11.23 28.86
CA GLY A 13 -3.98 12.49 28.99
C GLY A 13 -3.27 13.47 29.94
N PRO A 14 -3.38 14.79 29.73
CA PRO A 14 -2.58 15.77 30.47
C PRO A 14 -2.90 15.91 31.98
N GLU A 15 -3.95 15.28 32.52
CA GLU A 15 -4.42 15.53 33.90
C GLU A 15 -4.82 14.30 34.74
N ASP A 16 -4.91 13.09 34.17
CA ASP A 16 -5.43 11.90 34.88
C ASP A 16 -4.32 10.88 35.19
N TRP A 17 -4.27 10.45 36.46
CA TRP A 17 -3.41 9.36 36.92
C TRP A 17 -4.20 8.06 36.98
N LYS A 18 -3.50 6.93 36.85
CA LYS A 18 -4.07 5.59 36.99
C LYS A 18 -3.48 4.86 38.20
N SER A 19 -4.34 4.25 39.00
CA SER A 19 -3.99 3.29 40.06
C SER A 19 -4.84 2.03 39.89
N THR A 20 -4.35 0.89 40.37
CA THR A 20 -5.11 -0.37 40.37
C THR A 20 -5.11 -0.93 41.78
N LEU A 21 -6.29 -1.30 42.30
CA LEU A 21 -6.40 -2.02 43.57
C LEU A 21 -6.89 -3.43 43.32
N THR A 22 -6.30 -4.43 43.96
CA THR A 22 -6.91 -5.77 44.02
C THR A 22 -7.59 -5.90 45.38
N ILE A 23 -8.87 -6.29 45.38
CA ILE A 23 -9.67 -6.37 46.60
C ILE A 23 -10.19 -7.77 46.88
N TYR A 24 -10.12 -8.16 48.16
CA TYR A 24 -10.56 -9.46 48.66
C TYR A 24 -11.73 -9.33 49.62
N ASP A 25 -12.70 -10.23 49.50
CA ASP A 25 -13.82 -10.41 50.43
C ASP A 25 -14.14 -11.90 50.64
N LYS A 26 -15.23 -12.18 51.38
CA LYS A 26 -15.67 -13.55 51.65
C LYS A 26 -15.98 -14.38 50.40
N SER A 27 -16.43 -13.76 49.31
CA SER A 27 -16.75 -14.48 48.07
C SER A 27 -15.49 -14.94 47.33
N THR A 28 -14.34 -14.34 47.65
CA THR A 28 -13.02 -14.70 47.11
C THR A 28 -12.21 -15.61 48.03
N GLU A 29 -12.76 -16.04 49.18
CA GLU A 29 -12.07 -16.96 50.10
C GLU A 29 -11.83 -18.32 49.42
N GLY A 30 -10.57 -18.77 49.41
CA GLY A 30 -10.15 -20.02 48.75
C GLY A 30 -9.77 -19.89 47.27
N SER A 31 -9.86 -18.68 46.70
CA SER A 31 -9.32 -18.34 45.39
C SER A 31 -8.05 -17.49 45.57
N ASP A 32 -7.02 -17.75 44.76
CA ASP A 32 -5.85 -16.86 44.65
C ASP A 32 -6.16 -15.59 43.82
N GLU A 33 -7.35 -15.51 43.21
CA GLU A 33 -7.78 -14.39 42.37
C GLU A 33 -8.67 -13.40 43.14
N GLY A 34 -8.17 -12.18 43.37
CA GLY A 34 -8.95 -11.07 43.93
C GLY A 34 -9.63 -10.21 42.85
N LEU A 35 -10.58 -9.38 43.25
CA LEU A 35 -11.32 -8.50 42.33
C LEU A 35 -10.51 -7.24 42.02
N VAL A 36 -10.30 -6.93 40.75
CA VAL A 36 -9.51 -5.75 40.34
C VAL A 36 -10.39 -4.50 40.25
N VAL A 37 -9.91 -3.38 40.80
CA VAL A 37 -10.48 -2.03 40.68
C VAL A 37 -9.50 -1.11 39.95
N ASN A 38 -9.92 -0.62 38.79
CA ASN A 38 -9.16 0.37 38.01
C ASN A 38 -9.61 1.78 38.41
N ILE A 39 -8.68 2.60 38.87
CA ILE A 39 -8.91 3.93 39.41
C ILE A 39 -8.25 4.96 38.49
N PHE A 40 -9.04 5.91 38.01
CA PHE A 40 -8.60 7.04 37.18
C PHE A 40 -9.02 8.34 37.87
N ARG A 41 -8.04 9.08 38.40
CA ARG A 41 -8.25 10.33 39.15
C ARG A 41 -7.01 11.22 39.08
N PRO A 42 -7.13 12.53 39.36
CA PRO A 42 -5.97 13.38 39.65
C PRO A 42 -5.16 12.84 40.84
N GLU A 43 -3.85 13.06 40.85
CA GLU A 43 -2.92 12.51 41.85
C GLU A 43 -3.34 12.83 43.30
N ASN A 44 -3.82 14.04 43.54
CA ASN A 44 -4.25 14.50 44.87
C ASN A 44 -5.55 13.85 45.36
N GLN A 45 -6.29 13.16 44.48
CA GLN A 45 -7.55 12.45 44.80
C GLN A 45 -7.37 10.92 44.79
N MET A 46 -6.15 10.43 44.60
CA MET A 46 -5.85 9.00 44.59
C MET A 46 -5.92 8.40 46.00
N PRO A 47 -6.61 7.25 46.17
CA PRO A 47 -6.64 6.56 47.46
C PRO A 47 -5.27 5.98 47.81
N ARG A 48 -4.92 6.00 49.10
CA ARG A 48 -3.64 5.51 49.62
C ARG A 48 -3.84 4.48 50.74
N PRO A 49 -4.42 3.31 50.45
CA PRO A 49 -4.62 2.31 51.49
C PRO A 49 -3.31 1.59 51.83
N SER A 50 -3.24 1.02 53.03
CA SER A 50 -2.21 0.09 53.48
C SER A 50 -2.66 -1.37 53.36
N ALA A 51 -1.73 -2.32 53.57
CA ALA A 51 -2.10 -3.73 53.61
C ALA A 51 -3.15 -3.95 54.69
N ARG A 52 -4.15 -4.79 54.37
CA ARG A 52 -5.26 -5.14 55.26
C ARG A 52 -6.19 -3.98 55.65
N ASP A 53 -6.05 -2.78 55.08
CA ASP A 53 -7.09 -1.76 55.25
C ASP A 53 -8.41 -2.25 54.65
N VAL A 54 -9.55 -1.75 55.13
CA VAL A 54 -10.85 -2.12 54.55
C VAL A 54 -11.34 -0.98 53.68
N VAL A 55 -11.66 -1.26 52.42
CA VAL A 55 -12.24 -0.28 51.50
C VAL A 55 -13.72 -0.54 51.23
N ILE A 56 -14.49 0.55 51.13
CA ILE A 56 -15.85 0.58 50.57
C ILE A 56 -15.78 1.33 49.24
N VAL A 57 -16.21 0.68 48.17
CA VAL A 57 -16.29 1.26 46.82
C VAL A 57 -17.76 1.42 46.44
N HIS A 58 -18.26 2.65 46.43
CA HIS A 58 -19.64 2.97 46.10
C HIS A 58 -19.75 3.48 44.66
N ALA A 59 -20.77 3.02 43.92
CA ALA A 59 -21.07 3.43 42.54
C ALA A 59 -19.90 3.24 41.53
N ALA A 60 -19.15 2.14 41.65
CA ALA A 60 -18.22 1.71 40.62
C ALA A 60 -18.94 1.08 39.42
N LYS A 61 -18.36 1.21 38.23
CA LYS A 61 -18.84 0.54 37.01
C LYS A 61 -18.23 -0.85 36.92
N VAL A 62 -19.05 -1.88 36.71
CA VAL A 62 -18.56 -3.23 36.38
C VAL A 62 -18.21 -3.28 34.90
N GLN A 63 -17.10 -3.93 34.55
CA GLN A 63 -16.68 -4.18 33.18
C GLN A 63 -16.14 -5.61 33.02
N ASP A 64 -16.25 -6.14 31.81
CA ASP A 64 -15.65 -7.40 31.40
C ASP A 64 -14.81 -7.14 30.13
N ARG A 65 -13.52 -6.87 30.32
CA ARG A 65 -12.59 -6.58 29.21
C ARG A 65 -11.39 -7.51 29.19
N ASN A 66 -11.24 -8.37 30.20
CA ASN A 66 -10.25 -9.44 30.38
C ASN A 66 -10.60 -10.20 31.69
N GLY A 67 -11.88 -10.48 31.92
CA GLY A 67 -12.41 -10.85 33.24
C GLY A 67 -13.12 -9.69 33.95
N ILE A 68 -13.90 -10.04 34.98
CA ILE A 68 -14.73 -9.10 35.75
C ILE A 68 -13.83 -8.15 36.55
N SER A 69 -14.01 -6.85 36.35
CA SER A 69 -13.33 -5.82 37.14
C SER A 69 -14.23 -4.60 37.38
N LEU A 70 -13.83 -3.76 38.33
CA LEU A 70 -14.46 -2.50 38.64
C LEU A 70 -13.68 -1.34 38.02
N LEU A 71 -14.40 -0.28 37.63
CA LEU A 71 -13.86 0.93 37.03
C LEU A 71 -14.48 2.16 37.71
N THR A 72 -13.63 3.11 38.11
CA THR A 72 -14.10 4.40 38.65
C THR A 72 -14.76 5.26 37.58
N ASN A 73 -15.83 5.95 37.96
CA ASN A 73 -16.49 6.99 37.19
C ASN A 73 -16.68 8.25 38.06
N ARG A 74 -17.31 9.29 37.51
CA ARG A 74 -17.53 10.59 38.20
C ARG A 74 -18.33 10.49 39.51
N ASN A 75 -19.12 9.43 39.69
CA ASN A 75 -19.93 9.19 40.89
C ASN A 75 -19.27 8.19 41.86
N THR A 76 -18.15 7.57 41.49
CA THR A 76 -17.51 6.56 42.32
C THR A 76 -16.86 7.18 43.54
N VAL A 77 -17.21 6.68 44.72
CA VAL A 77 -16.68 7.10 46.03
C VAL A 77 -15.93 5.94 46.66
N ILE A 78 -14.75 6.21 47.23
CA ILE A 78 -13.90 5.20 47.88
C ILE A 78 -13.60 5.67 49.30
N HIS A 79 -14.04 4.90 50.29
CA HIS A 79 -13.74 5.12 51.71
C HIS A 79 -12.77 4.05 52.20
N ILE A 80 -11.80 4.46 53.03
CA ILE A 80 -10.73 3.57 53.54
C ILE A 80 -10.82 3.55 55.07
N TYR A 81 -10.78 2.36 55.65
CA TYR A 81 -10.73 2.14 57.09
C TYR A 81 -9.39 1.55 57.47
N SER A 82 -8.71 2.16 58.43
CA SER A 82 -7.41 1.69 58.91
C SER A 82 -7.56 0.36 59.64
N ALA A 83 -6.91 -0.69 59.14
CA ALA A 83 -6.99 -2.05 59.70
C ALA A 83 -6.73 -2.11 61.21
N VAL A 84 -5.73 -1.34 61.65
CA VAL A 84 -5.24 -1.31 63.05
C VAL A 84 -6.26 -0.68 64.00
N GLN A 85 -7.18 0.15 63.48
CA GLN A 85 -8.15 0.90 64.27
C GLN A 85 -9.55 0.26 64.27
N ILE A 86 -9.76 -0.80 63.47
CA ILE A 86 -11.04 -1.50 63.38
C ILE A 86 -11.26 -2.31 64.67
N PRO A 87 -12.31 -2.02 65.45
CA PRO A 87 -12.60 -2.75 66.67
C PRO A 87 -13.30 -4.09 66.39
N GLU A 88 -13.27 -5.01 67.34
CA GLU A 88 -14.03 -6.26 67.26
C GLU A 88 -15.54 -6.02 67.30
N PRO A 89 -16.33 -6.82 66.54
CA PRO A 89 -17.79 -6.78 66.62
C PRO A 89 -18.29 -7.01 68.05
N PRO A 90 -19.36 -6.34 68.50
CA PRO A 90 -20.32 -5.55 67.70
C PRO A 90 -19.99 -4.05 67.62
N ARG A 91 -18.75 -3.61 67.92
CA ARG A 91 -18.41 -2.18 67.91
C ARG A 91 -18.31 -1.66 66.48
N SER A 92 -18.80 -0.43 66.26
CA SER A 92 -18.76 0.24 64.97
C SER A 92 -17.33 0.58 64.53
N ALA A 93 -17.00 0.32 63.27
CA ALA A 93 -15.70 0.68 62.69
C ALA A 93 -15.61 2.17 62.30
N GLY A 94 -16.60 3.00 62.63
CA GLY A 94 -16.61 4.42 62.26
C GLY A 94 -15.36 5.19 62.72
N GLN A 95 -14.79 4.82 63.88
CA GLN A 95 -13.55 5.41 64.38
C GLN A 95 -12.31 5.12 63.51
N ALA A 96 -12.35 4.07 62.69
CA ALA A 96 -11.26 3.66 61.82
C ALA A 96 -11.33 4.31 60.44
N LEU A 97 -12.43 5.02 60.13
CA LEU A 97 -12.64 5.68 58.84
C LEU A 97 -11.61 6.80 58.65
N GLN A 98 -10.81 6.69 57.60
CA GLN A 98 -9.84 7.72 57.25
C GLN A 98 -10.53 8.97 56.66
N PRO A 99 -9.98 10.17 56.90
CA PRO A 99 -10.48 11.38 56.27
C PRO A 99 -10.48 11.27 54.74
N PRO A 100 -11.55 11.70 54.06
CA PRO A 100 -11.63 11.57 52.62
C PRO A 100 -10.68 12.55 51.91
N CYS A 101 -10.05 12.10 50.81
CA CYS A 101 -9.17 12.97 50.01
C CYS A 101 -9.92 14.10 49.28
N SER A 102 -11.25 14.02 49.18
CA SER A 102 -12.12 15.04 48.57
C SER A 102 -13.52 14.97 49.19
N PRO A 103 -14.34 16.05 49.16
CA PRO A 103 -15.71 15.99 49.66
C PRO A 103 -16.53 14.95 48.88
N HIS A 104 -16.88 13.86 49.54
CA HIS A 104 -17.66 12.78 48.94
C HIS A 104 -19.15 13.13 48.92
N ARG A 105 -19.83 12.77 47.83
CA ARG A 105 -21.30 12.92 47.71
C ARG A 105 -22.08 11.93 48.59
N TRP A 106 -21.40 10.93 49.13
CA TRP A 106 -21.99 9.84 49.91
C TRP A 106 -21.05 9.42 51.04
N MET A 107 -21.62 9.15 52.22
CA MET A 107 -20.92 8.73 53.43
C MET A 107 -21.48 7.40 53.92
N PRO A 108 -20.63 6.50 54.47
CA PRO A 108 -21.12 5.25 55.02
C PRO A 108 -21.97 5.50 56.26
N SER A 109 -23.04 4.73 56.37
CA SER A 109 -23.96 4.68 57.50
C SER A 109 -23.42 3.81 58.64
N GLU A 110 -24.06 3.89 59.81
CA GLU A 110 -23.69 3.05 60.95
C GLU A 110 -23.80 1.55 60.65
N GLN A 111 -24.74 1.14 59.79
CA GLN A 111 -24.85 -0.27 59.36
C GLN A 111 -23.62 -0.73 58.58
N GLU A 112 -23.06 0.15 57.74
CA GLU A 112 -21.86 -0.16 56.96
C GLU A 112 -20.62 -0.16 57.85
N HIS A 113 -20.54 0.72 58.85
CA HIS A 113 -19.47 0.67 59.84
C HIS A 113 -19.47 -0.62 60.66
N LEU A 114 -20.66 -1.11 61.04
CA LEU A 114 -20.80 -2.41 61.72
C LEU A 114 -20.39 -3.57 60.79
N TYR A 115 -20.79 -3.51 59.51
CA TYR A 115 -20.39 -4.50 58.53
C TYR A 115 -18.88 -4.53 58.30
N VAL A 116 -18.21 -3.37 58.27
CA VAL A 116 -16.74 -3.27 58.15
C VAL A 116 -16.04 -3.95 59.32
N SER A 117 -16.51 -3.72 60.57
CA SER A 117 -15.98 -4.41 61.75
C SER A 117 -16.17 -5.93 61.61
N TRP A 118 -17.36 -6.39 61.25
CA TRP A 118 -17.63 -7.81 61.03
C TRP A 118 -16.73 -8.41 59.94
N LEU A 119 -16.66 -7.79 58.77
CA LEU A 119 -15.88 -8.28 57.63
C LEU A 119 -14.40 -8.40 57.98
N HIS A 120 -13.83 -7.38 58.65
CA HIS A 120 -12.42 -7.37 59.03
C HIS A 120 -12.04 -8.56 59.94
N HIS A 121 -12.91 -8.91 60.90
CA HIS A 121 -12.64 -10.00 61.84
C HIS A 121 -13.06 -11.37 61.31
N ALA A 122 -14.04 -11.42 60.41
CA ALA A 122 -14.62 -12.67 59.91
C ALA A 122 -13.98 -13.22 58.64
N THR A 123 -13.09 -12.46 57.97
CA THR A 123 -12.43 -12.86 56.71
C THR A 123 -11.05 -13.45 56.97
N ASP A 124 -10.70 -14.51 56.24
CA ASP A 124 -9.33 -15.04 56.23
C ASP A 124 -8.36 -14.03 55.57
N LYS A 125 -7.23 -13.80 56.22
CA LYS A 125 -6.21 -12.82 55.80
C LYS A 125 -5.01 -13.48 55.13
N SER A 126 -5.02 -14.81 54.96
CA SER A 126 -3.93 -15.59 54.37
C SER A 126 -3.60 -15.19 52.92
N CYS A 127 -4.61 -14.77 52.14
CA CYS A 127 -4.48 -14.31 50.76
C CYS A 127 -4.07 -12.83 50.62
N ILE A 128 -3.91 -12.10 51.73
CA ILE A 128 -3.56 -10.68 51.73
C ILE A 128 -2.07 -10.54 52.04
N PRO A 129 -1.29 -9.83 51.21
CA PRO A 129 0.13 -9.64 51.46
C PRO A 129 0.38 -8.94 52.80
N GLU A 130 1.52 -9.25 53.43
CA GLU A 130 1.95 -8.51 54.61
C GLU A 130 2.33 -7.06 54.27
N GLN A 131 2.43 -6.19 55.28
CA GLN A 131 2.67 -4.76 55.06
C GLN A 131 3.96 -4.47 54.28
N ASP A 132 5.04 -5.21 54.55
CA ASP A 132 6.31 -5.01 53.84
C ASP A 132 6.24 -5.53 52.41
N GLU A 133 5.59 -6.67 52.17
CA GLU A 133 5.36 -7.21 50.84
C GLU A 133 4.50 -6.26 50.00
N PHE A 134 3.41 -5.76 50.58
CA PHE A 134 2.53 -4.76 49.97
C PHE A 134 3.29 -3.49 49.61
N ARG A 135 4.18 -2.99 50.48
CA ARG A 135 5.03 -1.82 50.19
C ARG A 135 5.95 -2.08 49.01
N VAL A 136 6.61 -3.24 48.97
CA VAL A 136 7.47 -3.62 47.85
C VAL A 136 6.68 -3.73 46.53
N GLN A 137 5.50 -4.34 46.55
CA GLN A 137 4.62 -4.42 45.38
C GLN A 137 4.17 -3.03 44.90
N ALA A 138 3.79 -2.14 45.83
CA ALA A 138 3.40 -0.76 45.54
C ALA A 138 4.57 0.06 44.95
N GLU A 139 5.79 -0.09 45.47
CA GLU A 139 7.00 0.56 44.95
C GLU A 139 7.39 0.01 43.56
N GLN A 140 7.27 -1.30 43.33
CA GLN A 140 7.52 -1.91 42.02
C GLN A 140 6.54 -1.42 40.95
N SER A 141 5.29 -1.16 41.32
CA SER A 141 4.27 -0.67 40.38
C SER A 141 4.52 0.76 39.85
N LEU A 142 5.33 1.57 40.55
CA LEU A 142 5.79 2.89 40.09
C LEU A 142 6.79 2.79 38.93
N ASN A 143 7.50 1.67 38.82
CA ASN A 143 8.47 1.42 37.76
C ASN A 143 7.77 0.95 36.48
N VAL A 144 7.01 1.84 35.83
CA VAL A 144 6.60 1.65 34.43
C VAL A 144 7.82 1.84 33.54
N LYS A 145 8.72 0.87 33.59
CA LYS A 145 9.80 0.75 32.60
C LYS A 145 9.12 0.63 31.25
N GLN A 146 9.54 1.45 30.28
CA GLN A 146 9.19 1.21 28.89
C GLN A 146 9.73 -0.17 28.51
N LYS A 147 8.88 -1.20 28.57
CA LYS A 147 9.25 -2.58 28.22
C LYS A 147 9.43 -2.74 26.72
N PHE A 148 8.82 -1.86 25.92
CA PHE A 148 8.91 -1.91 24.48
C PHE A 148 10.34 -1.69 23.98
N ASN A 149 10.84 -2.62 23.18
CA ASN A 149 12.09 -2.48 22.44
C ASN A 149 12.01 -3.12 21.05
N THR A 150 12.80 -2.58 20.13
CA THR A 150 13.13 -3.24 18.87
C THR A 150 14.07 -4.42 19.11
N LEU A 151 14.05 -5.41 18.21
CA LEU A 151 14.78 -6.66 18.40
C LEU A 151 16.32 -6.50 18.40
N ASN A 152 16.87 -5.44 17.82
CA ASN A 152 18.31 -5.12 17.93
C ASN A 152 18.75 -4.74 19.35
N ASN A 153 17.83 -4.28 20.20
CA ASN A 153 18.12 -3.77 21.55
C ASN A 153 17.72 -4.74 22.67
N VAL A 154 17.36 -5.98 22.32
CA VAL A 154 17.07 -7.01 23.32
C VAL A 154 18.34 -7.65 23.85
N HIS A 155 18.34 -7.95 25.14
CA HIS A 155 19.46 -8.54 25.86
C HIS A 155 19.00 -9.73 26.70
N ASP A 156 19.96 -10.62 26.98
CA ASP A 156 19.74 -11.79 27.82
C ASP A 156 19.23 -11.42 29.23
N GLY A 157 18.34 -12.25 29.76
CA GLY A 157 17.84 -12.17 31.14
C GLY A 157 16.82 -11.06 31.40
N ARG A 158 16.24 -10.45 30.36
CA ARG A 158 15.31 -9.31 30.49
C ARG A 158 13.95 -9.59 29.84
N PHE A 159 12.95 -8.84 30.28
CA PHE A 159 11.58 -8.90 29.76
C PHE A 159 11.29 -7.68 28.88
N TYR A 160 10.70 -7.91 27.72
CA TYR A 160 10.44 -6.90 26.72
C TYR A 160 9.01 -6.99 26.19
N ASP A 161 8.49 -5.88 25.71
CA ASP A 161 7.36 -5.86 24.79
C ASP A 161 7.92 -5.63 23.37
N ALA A 162 7.37 -6.28 22.36
CA ALA A 162 7.87 -6.18 20.98
C ALA A 162 6.71 -6.18 19.98
N ILE A 163 6.88 -5.47 18.87
CA ILE A 163 5.98 -5.55 17.71
C ILE A 163 6.80 -6.13 16.56
N VAL A 164 6.37 -7.28 16.08
CA VAL A 164 7.14 -8.12 15.15
C VAL A 164 6.23 -8.76 14.12
N GLN A 165 6.75 -9.05 12.94
CA GLN A 165 6.10 -9.86 11.93
C GLN A 165 6.50 -11.32 12.11
N VAL A 166 5.53 -12.22 12.02
CA VAL A 166 5.73 -13.66 11.99
C VAL A 166 6.29 -14.04 10.63
N VAL A 167 7.46 -14.66 10.60
CA VAL A 167 8.22 -14.92 9.37
C VAL A 167 7.61 -16.08 8.56
N LYS A 168 7.20 -17.14 9.23
CA LYS A 168 6.58 -18.34 8.66
C LYS A 168 5.55 -18.91 9.63
N ASP A 169 4.71 -19.81 9.16
CA ASP A 169 3.67 -20.41 10.00
C ASP A 169 4.25 -21.01 11.30
N PRO A 170 3.61 -20.76 12.45
CA PRO A 170 3.97 -21.39 13.72
C PRO A 170 3.94 -22.92 13.62
N PHE A 171 4.79 -23.58 14.39
CA PHE A 171 4.91 -25.04 14.40
C PHE A 171 4.90 -25.60 15.83
N ASP A 172 4.18 -26.70 16.01
CA ASP A 172 4.05 -27.40 17.29
C ASP A 172 5.34 -28.15 17.64
N GLN A 173 5.65 -28.17 18.94
CA GLN A 173 6.65 -29.05 19.53
C GLN A 173 6.13 -29.54 20.88
N LEU A 174 5.37 -30.64 20.86
CA LEU A 174 4.81 -31.31 22.03
C LEU A 174 3.98 -30.37 22.94
N ASP A 175 4.60 -29.78 23.96
CA ASP A 175 3.99 -28.95 25.01
C ASP A 175 4.06 -27.45 24.73
N LYS A 176 4.71 -27.05 23.62
CA LYS A 176 4.92 -25.65 23.27
C LYS A 176 4.73 -25.38 21.78
N MET A 177 4.41 -24.13 21.46
CA MET A 177 4.37 -23.61 20.10
C MET A 177 5.61 -22.76 19.82
N ASN A 178 6.23 -22.98 18.68
CA ASN A 178 7.37 -22.22 18.22
C ASN A 178 7.03 -21.40 16.97
N PHE A 179 7.56 -20.19 16.86
CA PHE A 179 7.45 -19.39 15.64
C PHE A 179 8.62 -18.42 15.52
N TRP A 180 8.94 -18.06 14.27
CA TRP A 180 10.02 -17.13 13.97
C TRP A 180 9.47 -15.73 13.75
N VAL A 181 10.13 -14.72 14.32
CA VAL A 181 9.67 -13.33 14.24
C VAL A 181 10.79 -12.38 13.82
N THR A 182 10.41 -11.26 13.23
CA THR A 182 11.32 -10.18 12.85
C THR A 182 10.66 -8.81 13.01
N ASP A 183 11.43 -7.77 13.36
CA ASP A 183 11.04 -6.37 13.17
C ASP A 183 11.94 -5.68 12.13
N TYR A 184 12.65 -6.50 11.33
CA TYR A 184 13.65 -6.13 10.33
C TYR A 184 14.92 -5.45 10.87
N THR A 185 15.10 -5.32 12.18
CA THR A 185 16.36 -4.88 12.77
C THR A 185 17.37 -6.03 12.88
N GLU A 186 18.66 -5.71 12.98
CA GLU A 186 19.73 -6.70 13.05
C GLU A 186 20.31 -6.78 14.46
N ASN A 187 20.49 -8.00 14.97
CA ASN A 187 21.09 -8.28 16.27
C ASN A 187 22.17 -9.35 16.12
N GLU A 188 23.40 -9.05 16.53
CA GLU A 188 24.54 -9.97 16.41
C GLU A 188 24.36 -11.30 17.14
N ARG A 189 23.46 -11.37 18.12
CA ARG A 189 23.16 -12.58 18.90
C ARG A 189 22.01 -13.41 18.33
N PHE A 190 21.48 -13.07 17.15
CA PHE A 190 20.48 -13.89 16.46
C PHE A 190 21.12 -14.89 15.50
N PHE A 191 20.34 -15.92 15.18
CA PHE A 191 20.72 -16.91 14.18
C PHE A 191 20.93 -16.25 12.81
N LEU A 192 22.03 -16.61 12.14
CA LEU A 192 22.35 -16.09 10.82
C LEU A 192 21.65 -16.91 9.74
N TYR A 193 20.70 -16.30 9.04
CA TYR A 193 20.11 -16.89 7.82
C TYR A 193 20.90 -16.44 6.59
N SER A 194 21.74 -17.33 6.04
CA SER A 194 22.49 -17.07 4.81
C SER A 194 21.60 -17.16 3.57
N ARG A 195 22.00 -16.43 2.52
CA ARG A 195 21.27 -16.36 1.25
C ARG A 195 21.49 -17.60 0.37
N ASP A 196 22.64 -18.25 0.52
CA ASP A 196 23.11 -19.31 -0.40
C ASP A 196 22.96 -20.72 0.20
N GLY A 197 22.15 -20.88 1.25
CA GLY A 197 21.96 -22.16 1.94
C GLY A 197 23.21 -22.71 2.64
N ALA A 198 24.32 -21.96 2.62
CA ALA A 198 25.63 -22.37 3.13
C ALA A 198 25.79 -22.18 4.64
N ASN A 199 24.78 -22.53 5.44
CA ASN A 199 24.96 -22.65 6.89
C ASN A 199 25.71 -23.96 7.21
N LYS A 200 26.98 -24.02 6.81
CA LYS A 200 27.98 -24.93 7.40
C LYS A 200 28.69 -24.15 8.51
N SER A 201 28.16 -24.20 9.71
CA SER A 201 28.96 -23.98 10.91
C SER A 201 28.79 -25.19 11.80
N ASP A 202 29.91 -25.84 12.08
CA ASP A 202 30.06 -27.05 12.90
C ASP A 202 29.30 -26.94 14.22
N GLY A 203 28.35 -27.85 14.44
CA GLY A 203 27.57 -27.90 15.68
C GLY A 203 26.20 -28.55 15.49
N VAL A 204 26.22 -29.88 15.44
CA VAL A 204 25.09 -30.80 15.65
C VAL A 204 23.76 -30.41 15.00
N ASN A 205 23.47 -31.09 13.89
CA ASN A 205 22.17 -31.13 13.22
C ASN A 205 21.06 -31.51 14.22
N TYR A 206 20.24 -30.53 14.64
CA TYR A 206 19.10 -30.73 15.56
C TYR A 206 17.87 -31.39 14.89
N ASP A 207 18.03 -31.95 13.69
CA ASP A 207 17.04 -32.86 13.07
C ASP A 207 17.18 -34.29 13.62
N GLN A 208 18.37 -34.68 14.09
CA GLN A 208 18.69 -36.09 14.27
C GLN A 208 18.31 -36.63 15.65
N ASN A 209 17.01 -36.65 15.98
CA ASN A 209 16.44 -37.63 16.92
C ASN A 209 14.90 -37.71 16.90
N MET A 210 14.28 -37.89 15.72
CA MET A 210 13.00 -38.60 15.65
C MET A 210 13.11 -39.81 14.71
N TYR A 211 13.06 -40.99 15.32
CA TYR A 211 12.64 -42.19 14.61
C TYR A 211 11.17 -42.03 14.22
N THR A 212 10.90 -42.39 12.96
CA THR A 212 9.62 -42.62 12.28
C THR A 212 9.03 -41.47 11.44
N THR A 213 9.04 -41.76 10.13
CA THR A 213 8.26 -41.21 9.01
C THR A 213 8.64 -39.85 8.41
N LEU A 214 9.57 -39.93 7.45
CA LEU A 214 9.57 -39.25 6.14
C LEU A 214 9.14 -37.77 6.12
N HIS A 215 10.11 -36.84 6.06
CA HIS A 215 10.21 -35.81 5.00
C HIS A 215 11.53 -35.02 5.14
N ASN A 216 12.37 -35.09 4.10
CA ASN A 216 13.57 -34.28 3.89
C ASN A 216 13.17 -32.79 3.74
N GLY A 217 13.37 -31.96 4.75
CA GLY A 217 13.15 -30.51 4.68
C GLY A 217 14.48 -29.75 4.64
N SER A 218 15.02 -29.53 3.45
CA SER A 218 16.21 -28.69 3.25
C SER A 218 15.98 -27.24 3.73
N SER A 219 17.07 -26.54 4.07
CA SER A 219 17.15 -25.10 4.38
C SER A 219 16.66 -24.16 3.26
N HIS A 220 16.01 -24.69 2.22
CA HIS A 220 15.65 -23.99 0.99
C HIS A 220 14.33 -23.18 1.06
N ASN A 221 13.58 -23.27 2.16
CA ASN A 221 12.24 -22.68 2.30
C ASN A 221 12.16 -21.46 3.25
N TRP A 222 13.28 -20.79 3.57
CA TRP A 222 13.23 -19.59 4.41
C TRP A 222 12.71 -18.36 3.61
N PRO A 223 11.56 -17.75 3.98
CA PRO A 223 10.99 -16.64 3.22
C PRO A 223 11.74 -15.30 3.41
N GLY A 224 12.63 -15.22 4.41
CA GLY A 224 13.33 -14.00 4.79
C GLY A 224 12.74 -13.35 6.05
N PRO A 225 13.41 -12.36 6.66
CA PRO A 225 14.63 -11.70 6.21
C PRO A 225 15.89 -12.55 6.44
N PHE A 226 16.86 -12.39 5.54
CA PHE A 226 18.22 -12.94 5.66
C PHE A 226 19.09 -12.09 6.60
N GLY A 227 20.21 -12.66 7.05
CA GLY A 227 21.07 -12.05 8.07
C GLY A 227 20.64 -12.42 9.48
N LYS A 228 21.15 -11.70 10.48
CA LYS A 228 20.82 -11.89 11.89
C LYS A 228 19.63 -11.02 12.31
N ARG A 229 18.49 -11.21 11.63
CA ARG A 229 17.30 -10.33 11.73
C ARG A 229 16.05 -11.03 12.26
N SER A 230 16.16 -12.31 12.60
CA SER A 230 15.02 -13.11 13.04
C SER A 230 15.34 -13.84 14.34
N MET A 231 14.35 -13.88 15.24
CA MET A 231 14.45 -14.51 16.55
C MET A 231 13.36 -15.59 16.66
N GLN A 232 13.70 -16.74 17.25
CA GLN A 232 12.71 -17.77 17.56
C GLN A 232 11.99 -17.43 18.86
N ILE A 233 10.68 -17.63 18.88
CA ILE A 233 9.83 -17.53 20.07
C ILE A 233 9.30 -18.92 20.41
N SER A 234 9.50 -19.35 21.66
CA SER A 234 8.83 -20.50 22.26
C SER A 234 7.73 -20.01 23.20
N CYS A 235 6.51 -20.50 23.05
CA CYS A 235 5.39 -20.17 23.92
C CYS A 235 4.67 -21.41 24.44
N TRP A 236 4.24 -21.35 25.70
CA TRP A 236 3.49 -22.41 26.39
C TRP A 236 2.04 -21.99 26.58
N GLU A 237 1.20 -22.91 27.05
CA GLU A 237 -0.18 -22.59 27.40
C GLU A 237 -0.27 -21.44 28.42
N PRO A 238 -1.27 -20.55 28.31
CA PRO A 238 -2.37 -20.55 27.32
C PRO A 238 -2.02 -19.93 25.95
N HIS A 239 -0.83 -19.37 25.79
CA HIS A 239 -0.43 -18.67 24.55
C HIS A 239 -0.27 -19.62 23.37
N ALA A 240 0.16 -20.85 23.63
CA ALA A 240 0.34 -21.87 22.59
C ALA A 240 -0.96 -22.17 21.84
N THR A 241 -2.08 -22.38 22.55
CA THR A 241 -3.40 -22.54 21.92
C THR A 241 -3.79 -21.33 21.07
N PHE A 242 -3.66 -20.11 21.60
CA PHE A 242 -3.98 -18.90 20.85
C PHE A 242 -3.16 -18.78 19.55
N VAL A 243 -1.85 -19.01 19.63
CA VAL A 243 -0.95 -18.94 18.47
C VAL A 243 -1.31 -19.99 17.43
N ARG A 244 -1.58 -21.23 17.86
CA ARG A 244 -1.96 -22.35 16.98
C ARG A 244 -3.21 -22.05 16.15
N GLU A 245 -4.23 -21.48 16.79
CA GLU A 245 -5.53 -21.24 16.17
C GLU A 245 -5.56 -19.96 15.32
N ASN A 246 -4.85 -18.90 15.74
CA ASN A 246 -5.08 -17.56 15.21
C ASN A 246 -3.89 -16.97 14.43
N VAL A 247 -2.65 -17.40 14.70
CA VAL A 247 -1.45 -16.75 14.15
C VAL A 247 -0.93 -17.49 12.91
N LYS A 248 -0.65 -16.74 11.85
CA LYS A 248 -0.09 -17.23 10.57
C LYS A 248 1.16 -16.47 10.17
N GLY A 249 1.95 -17.07 9.28
CA GLY A 249 3.05 -16.42 8.59
C GLY A 249 2.60 -15.11 7.93
N GLY A 250 3.39 -14.06 8.12
CA GLY A 250 3.11 -12.71 7.64
C GLY A 250 2.31 -11.83 8.60
N ASN A 251 1.65 -12.39 9.64
CA ASN A 251 0.92 -11.56 10.60
C ASN A 251 1.86 -10.66 11.41
N TRP A 252 1.42 -9.43 11.69
CA TRP A 252 2.03 -8.58 12.70
C TRP A 252 1.45 -8.92 14.06
N VAL A 253 2.31 -9.11 15.06
CA VAL A 253 1.91 -9.42 16.43
C VAL A 253 2.60 -8.50 17.40
N ARG A 254 1.86 -8.08 18.44
CA ARG A 254 2.41 -7.49 19.65
C ARG A 254 2.61 -8.61 20.67
N LEU A 255 3.84 -8.76 21.12
CA LEU A 255 4.23 -9.67 22.20
C LEU A 255 4.46 -8.84 23.46
N ARG A 256 3.86 -9.25 24.56
CA ARG A 256 4.02 -8.59 25.87
C ARG A 256 4.78 -9.49 26.82
N ASN A 257 5.58 -8.88 27.69
CA ASN A 257 6.36 -9.57 28.71
C ASN A 257 7.18 -10.76 28.17
N LEU A 258 7.74 -10.59 26.96
CA LEU A 258 8.60 -11.55 26.31
C LEU A 258 9.92 -11.67 27.06
N HIS A 259 10.20 -12.85 27.59
CA HIS A 259 11.45 -13.11 28.27
C HIS A 259 12.53 -13.47 27.25
N VAL A 260 13.56 -12.65 27.12
CA VAL A 260 14.66 -12.90 26.17
C VAL A 260 15.82 -13.55 26.90
N ARG A 261 16.22 -14.74 26.44
CA ARG A 261 17.38 -15.46 26.95
C ARG A 261 18.12 -16.20 25.85
N PHE A 262 19.35 -16.61 26.09
CA PHE A 262 19.97 -17.59 25.22
C PHE A 262 19.17 -18.90 25.18
N GLY A 263 19.01 -19.44 23.96
CA GLY A 263 18.39 -20.74 23.73
C GLY A 263 19.17 -21.87 24.39
N HIS A 264 18.64 -23.10 24.32
CA HIS A 264 19.24 -24.28 24.97
C HIS A 264 20.66 -24.60 24.45
N ASN A 265 21.03 -24.13 23.26
CA ASN A 265 22.36 -24.27 22.68
C ASN A 265 23.34 -23.16 23.14
N SER A 266 22.90 -22.22 23.97
CA SER A 266 23.66 -21.06 24.46
C SER A 266 24.26 -20.16 23.35
N ALA A 267 23.83 -20.32 22.10
CA ALA A 267 24.46 -19.70 20.94
C ALA A 267 23.69 -18.48 20.43
N ASN A 268 22.36 -18.53 20.48
CA ASN A 268 21.48 -17.48 19.95
C ASN A 268 20.49 -17.02 21.01
N LEU A 269 20.14 -15.73 21.00
CA LEU A 269 19.02 -15.22 21.76
C LEU A 269 17.69 -15.71 21.18
N GLU A 270 16.82 -16.15 22.07
CA GLU A 270 15.46 -16.61 21.82
C GLU A 270 14.49 -15.91 22.78
N GLY A 271 13.21 -15.88 22.40
CA GLY A 271 12.14 -15.36 23.22
C GLY A 271 11.28 -16.46 23.84
N PHE A 272 10.89 -16.28 25.09
CA PHE A 272 10.10 -17.24 25.85
C PHE A 272 8.84 -16.58 26.42
N LEU A 273 7.68 -17.18 26.17
CA LEU A 273 6.37 -16.74 26.68
C LEU A 273 5.73 -17.84 27.53
N HIS A 274 5.76 -17.64 28.83
CA HIS A 274 5.08 -18.50 29.80
C HIS A 274 3.80 -17.83 30.31
N ALA A 275 2.90 -18.63 30.90
CA ALA A 275 1.80 -18.09 31.69
C ALA A 275 2.35 -17.19 32.82
N ASP A 276 1.64 -16.11 33.10
CA ASP A 276 1.95 -15.27 34.25
C ASP A 276 1.61 -16.02 35.54
N ARG A 277 2.49 -15.97 36.55
CA ARG A 277 2.25 -16.62 37.85
C ARG A 277 1.08 -16.00 38.61
N HIS A 278 0.78 -14.72 38.37
CA HIS A 278 -0.29 -13.98 39.04
C HIS A 278 -1.54 -13.81 38.16
N PHE A 279 -1.40 -13.97 36.84
CA PHE A 279 -2.48 -13.76 35.86
C PHE A 279 -2.44 -14.84 34.77
N SER A 280 -2.58 -16.10 35.17
CA SER A 280 -2.35 -17.29 34.32
C SER A 280 -3.24 -17.36 33.08
N GLY A 281 -4.43 -16.76 33.11
CA GLY A 281 -5.38 -16.73 31.98
C GLY A 281 -5.14 -15.64 30.93
N ARG A 282 -4.18 -14.72 31.14
CA ARG A 282 -3.99 -13.57 30.24
C ARG A 282 -3.14 -13.93 29.03
N ILE A 283 -3.70 -13.82 27.83
CA ILE A 283 -2.95 -13.97 26.57
C ILE A 283 -2.04 -12.76 26.33
N GLN A 284 -0.74 -13.02 26.11
CA GLN A 284 0.31 -12.00 25.92
C GLN A 284 0.64 -11.75 24.44
N VAL A 285 -0.09 -12.40 23.53
CA VAL A 285 0.04 -12.27 22.07
C VAL A 285 -1.21 -11.59 21.52
N GLU A 286 -1.02 -10.51 20.75
CA GLU A 286 -2.10 -9.74 20.13
C GLU A 286 -1.79 -9.57 18.64
N ILE A 287 -2.71 -9.96 17.75
CA ILE A 287 -2.57 -9.76 16.31
C ILE A 287 -2.90 -8.31 15.98
N LEU A 288 -2.05 -7.65 15.19
CA LEU A 288 -2.22 -6.27 14.75
C LEU A 288 -2.62 -6.24 13.27
N ASP A 289 -3.61 -5.41 12.94
CA ASP A 289 -4.05 -5.19 11.57
C ASP A 289 -3.37 -3.96 10.96
N PRO A 290 -2.47 -4.11 9.96
CA PRO A 290 -1.82 -3.00 9.29
C PRO A 290 -2.75 -2.20 8.36
N THR A 291 -4.00 -2.62 8.14
CA THR A 291 -4.92 -2.06 7.13
C THR A 291 -5.93 -1.03 7.64
N ASP A 292 -5.91 -0.76 8.97
CA ASP A 292 -6.69 0.29 9.65
C ASP A 292 -5.78 1.49 10.02
N PRO A 293 -5.67 2.52 9.15
CA PRO A 293 -4.71 3.61 9.33
C PRO A 293 -5.04 4.52 10.52
N ASP A 294 -6.31 4.62 10.88
CA ASP A 294 -6.83 5.56 11.89
C ASP A 294 -6.50 5.11 13.32
N ASN A 295 -6.32 3.80 13.54
CA ASN A 295 -5.98 3.23 14.85
C ASN A 295 -4.58 2.59 14.89
N LEU A 296 -3.75 2.82 13.87
CA LEU A 296 -2.46 2.13 13.75
C LEU A 296 -1.42 2.62 14.77
N ASP A 297 -0.85 1.71 15.54
CA ASP A 297 0.28 1.99 16.45
C ASP A 297 1.47 2.59 15.69
N GLU A 298 2.00 3.74 16.14
CA GLU A 298 3.19 4.38 15.55
C GLU A 298 4.38 3.43 15.46
N ARG A 299 4.53 2.53 16.43
CA ARG A 299 5.61 1.53 16.47
C ARG A 299 5.46 0.47 15.37
N LEU A 300 4.22 0.14 15.02
CA LEU A 300 3.91 -0.73 13.88
C LEU A 300 4.21 -0.02 12.56
N LYS A 301 3.85 1.27 12.40
CA LYS A 301 4.23 2.07 11.22
C LYS A 301 5.74 2.04 11.00
N GLU A 302 6.51 2.24 12.06
CA GLU A 302 7.96 2.25 11.97
C GLU A 302 8.53 0.85 11.63
N ALA A 303 7.91 -0.23 12.11
CA ALA A 303 8.28 -1.59 11.71
C ALA A 303 8.00 -1.86 10.21
N ILE A 304 6.87 -1.38 9.69
CA ILE A 304 6.52 -1.46 8.26
C ILE A 304 7.52 -0.65 7.40
N ARG A 305 7.96 0.54 7.86
CA ARG A 305 9.02 1.31 7.17
C ARG A 305 10.33 0.53 7.07
N ARG A 306 10.72 -0.15 8.15
CA ARG A 306 11.93 -1.00 8.16
C ARG A 306 11.80 -2.16 7.19
N LYS A 307 10.63 -2.80 7.12
CA LYS A 307 10.33 -3.83 6.11
C LYS A 307 10.50 -3.31 4.69
N ARG A 308 9.84 -2.19 4.34
CA ARG A 308 9.92 -1.56 3.01
C ARG A 308 11.37 -1.25 2.63
N THR A 309 12.14 -0.70 3.57
CA THR A 309 13.57 -0.40 3.38
C THR A 309 14.38 -1.66 3.11
N TYR A 310 14.14 -2.72 3.89
CA TYR A 310 14.79 -4.02 3.70
C TYR A 310 14.49 -4.62 2.32
N GLU A 311 13.23 -4.62 1.89
CA GLU A 311 12.82 -5.16 0.59
C GLU A 311 13.41 -4.37 -0.58
N LYS A 312 13.43 -3.03 -0.48
CA LYS A 312 14.09 -2.16 -1.46
C LYS A 312 15.58 -2.48 -1.59
N ASN A 313 16.28 -2.61 -0.47
CA ASN A 313 17.71 -2.94 -0.44
C ASN A 313 17.96 -4.37 -0.98
N LYS A 314 17.10 -5.33 -0.64
CA LYS A 314 17.15 -6.72 -1.13
C LYS A 314 17.06 -6.76 -2.67
N LYS A 315 16.11 -6.01 -3.25
CA LYS A 315 15.94 -5.87 -4.71
C LYS A 315 17.14 -5.19 -5.37
N GLN A 316 17.64 -4.09 -4.80
CA GLN A 316 18.83 -3.39 -5.32
C GLN A 316 20.08 -4.28 -5.32
N GLN A 317 20.28 -5.07 -4.27
CA GLN A 317 21.38 -6.02 -4.21
C GLN A 317 21.21 -7.12 -5.26
N GLN A 318 20.01 -7.68 -5.43
CA GLN A 318 19.74 -8.67 -6.50
C GLN A 318 20.07 -8.11 -7.89
N LYS A 319 19.63 -6.88 -8.19
CA LYS A 319 19.94 -6.20 -9.46
C LYS A 319 21.46 -6.05 -9.67
N LYS A 320 22.23 -5.75 -8.61
CA LYS A 320 23.71 -5.67 -8.70
C LYS A 320 24.34 -7.03 -8.98
N TYR A 321 23.94 -8.08 -8.28
CA TYR A 321 24.51 -9.42 -8.49
C TYR A 321 24.23 -9.97 -9.90
N THR A 322 23.01 -9.77 -10.43
CA THR A 322 22.68 -10.18 -11.80
C THR A 322 23.50 -9.42 -12.85
N THR A 323 23.80 -8.13 -12.62
CA THR A 323 24.67 -7.36 -13.52
C THR A 323 26.13 -7.79 -13.45
N TYR A 324 26.65 -8.14 -12.26
CA TYR A 324 28.05 -8.61 -12.09
C TYR A 324 28.31 -10.01 -12.68
N GLU A 325 27.30 -10.89 -12.74
CA GLU A 325 27.45 -12.21 -13.37
C GLU A 325 27.33 -12.15 -14.91
N GLN A 326 26.70 -11.10 -15.47
CA GLN A 326 26.59 -10.90 -16.91
C GLN A 326 27.77 -10.12 -17.51
N ASP A 327 28.34 -9.16 -16.79
CA ASP A 327 29.60 -8.52 -17.17
C ASP A 327 30.78 -9.29 -16.54
N GLY A 328 31.22 -10.34 -17.25
CA GLY A 328 32.42 -11.09 -16.90
C GLY A 328 33.60 -10.15 -16.54
N GLY A 329 34.19 -10.41 -15.37
CA GLY A 329 35.20 -9.59 -14.70
C GLY A 329 36.10 -8.72 -15.59
N ALA A 330 35.89 -7.39 -15.53
CA ALA A 330 36.86 -6.41 -15.98
C ALA A 330 36.87 -5.17 -15.05
N GLY A 331 37.77 -5.23 -14.06
CA GLY A 331 38.52 -4.10 -13.50
C GLY A 331 37.77 -2.80 -13.14
N ALA A 332 37.34 -2.69 -11.89
CA ALA A 332 37.07 -1.39 -11.26
C ALA A 332 38.38 -0.59 -11.10
N LYS A 333 38.64 0.35 -12.02
CA LYS A 333 39.68 1.37 -11.86
C LYS A 333 39.15 2.53 -11.01
N ARG A 334 39.85 2.77 -9.90
CA ARG A 334 39.69 3.90 -8.99
C ARG A 334 39.91 5.22 -9.74
N LYS A 335 39.06 6.22 -9.53
CA LYS A 335 39.36 7.63 -9.86
C LYS A 335 39.86 8.31 -8.59
N ALA A 336 41.05 8.88 -8.69
CA ALA A 336 41.63 9.80 -7.72
C ALA A 336 41.22 11.24 -8.08
N ASP A 337 41.01 12.04 -7.04
CA ASP A 337 40.94 13.50 -7.09
C ASP A 337 42.29 14.11 -7.45
N ASP A 338 42.28 15.20 -8.21
CA ASP A 338 43.26 16.27 -8.07
C ASP A 338 42.65 17.58 -8.59
N ASP A 339 42.60 18.58 -7.72
CA ASP A 339 42.28 19.98 -7.98
C ASP A 339 43.60 20.75 -8.23
N ASP A 340 43.68 21.56 -9.30
CA ASP A 340 43.84 23.03 -9.19
C ASP A 340 44.30 23.73 -10.50
N ALA A 341 43.85 24.99 -10.59
CA ALA A 341 44.36 26.16 -11.36
C ALA A 341 43.82 26.49 -12.78
N GLU A 342 42.90 27.47 -12.79
CA GLU A 342 42.43 28.42 -13.86
C GLU A 342 43.51 29.48 -14.27
N PRO A 343 43.30 30.47 -15.20
CA PRO A 343 42.09 30.83 -15.97
C PRO A 343 42.26 31.20 -17.48
N ALA A 344 41.10 31.46 -18.10
CA ALA A 344 40.80 32.47 -19.14
C ALA A 344 40.60 32.03 -20.61
N LYS A 345 39.31 31.99 -21.04
CA LYS A 345 38.74 32.85 -22.11
C LYS A 345 37.21 32.66 -22.21
N MET A 346 36.51 33.75 -22.53
CA MET A 346 35.05 33.87 -22.52
C MET A 346 34.28 32.75 -23.26
N ASN A 347 33.21 32.31 -22.61
CA ASN A 347 32.46 31.09 -22.87
C ASN A 347 31.55 31.17 -24.12
N SER A 348 31.73 30.24 -25.07
CA SER A 348 30.86 30.08 -26.26
C SER A 348 29.39 29.79 -25.90
N LYS A 349 29.12 29.32 -24.67
CA LYS A 349 27.76 29.13 -24.12
C LYS A 349 26.97 30.42 -24.01
N THR A 350 27.61 31.56 -23.73
CA THR A 350 26.89 32.84 -23.54
C THR A 350 26.36 33.38 -24.87
N ARG A 351 27.10 33.19 -25.98
CA ARG A 351 26.68 33.58 -27.33
C ARG A 351 25.57 32.68 -27.87
N ARG A 352 25.60 31.38 -27.57
CA ARG A 352 24.49 30.45 -27.88
C ARG A 352 23.24 30.76 -27.05
N LYS A 353 23.38 31.13 -25.78
CA LYS A 353 22.25 31.46 -24.89
C LYS A 353 21.48 32.71 -25.36
N LEU A 354 22.18 33.74 -25.82
CA LEU A 354 21.58 35.02 -26.23
C LEU A 354 20.88 34.94 -27.60
N ASN A 355 21.43 34.18 -28.55
CA ASN A 355 20.74 33.88 -29.81
C ASN A 355 19.53 32.95 -29.62
N ARG A 356 19.60 32.02 -28.66
CA ARG A 356 18.49 31.11 -28.35
C ARG A 356 17.32 31.85 -27.69
N SER A 357 17.58 32.76 -26.75
CA SER A 357 16.52 33.55 -26.11
C SER A 357 15.79 34.50 -27.07
N ALA A 358 16.50 35.07 -28.06
CA ALA A 358 15.90 35.94 -29.06
C ALA A 358 15.07 35.17 -30.11
N LEU A 359 15.51 33.97 -30.51
CA LEU A 359 14.69 33.08 -31.34
C LEU A 359 13.47 32.59 -30.56
N GLU A 360 13.64 32.16 -29.31
CA GLU A 360 12.57 31.67 -28.44
C GLU A 360 11.49 32.73 -28.22
N GLN A 361 11.84 34.00 -28.03
CA GLN A 361 10.83 35.08 -27.92
C GLN A 361 10.05 35.30 -29.22
N LYS A 362 10.71 35.24 -30.39
CA LYS A 362 10.04 35.36 -31.70
C LYS A 362 9.14 34.17 -32.00
N PHE A 363 9.58 32.96 -31.64
CA PHE A 363 8.78 31.74 -31.77
C PHE A 363 7.58 31.76 -30.82
N LYS A 364 7.75 32.18 -29.56
CA LYS A 364 6.64 32.35 -28.60
C LYS A 364 5.57 33.32 -29.10
N GLU A 365 5.96 34.43 -29.72
CA GLU A 365 4.99 35.41 -30.25
C GLU A 365 4.26 34.90 -31.50
N GLN A 366 4.94 34.12 -32.37
CA GLN A 366 4.30 33.44 -33.50
C GLN A 366 3.40 32.28 -33.07
N GLU A 367 3.78 31.54 -32.03
CA GLU A 367 2.98 30.45 -31.46
C GLU A 367 1.72 30.96 -30.80
N LYS A 368 1.81 32.05 -30.02
CA LYS A 368 0.62 32.67 -29.41
C LYS A 368 -0.40 33.11 -30.46
N LYS A 369 0.07 33.71 -31.58
CA LYS A 369 -0.78 34.06 -32.72
C LYS A 369 -1.37 32.83 -33.43
N LYS A 370 -0.65 31.70 -33.48
CA LYS A 370 -1.18 30.43 -34.03
C LYS A 370 -2.20 29.79 -33.09
N GLU A 371 -1.96 29.75 -31.79
CA GLU A 371 -2.88 29.19 -30.79
C GLU A 371 -4.24 29.90 -30.78
N GLU A 372 -4.25 31.23 -30.91
CA GLU A 372 -5.49 32.04 -31.02
C GLU A 372 -6.34 31.66 -32.24
N VAL A 373 -5.72 31.18 -33.33
CA VAL A 373 -6.39 30.76 -34.56
C VAL A 373 -6.91 29.32 -34.49
N LEU A 374 -6.34 28.46 -33.63
CA LEU A 374 -6.67 27.04 -33.58
C LEU A 374 -8.01 26.70 -32.89
N GLY A 375 -8.65 27.68 -32.24
CA GLY A 375 -9.94 27.47 -31.56
C GLY A 375 -9.85 26.40 -30.47
N LEU A 376 -8.79 26.47 -29.65
CA LEU A 376 -8.49 25.48 -28.61
C LEU A 376 -9.65 25.32 -27.62
N ASN A 377 -9.77 24.11 -27.06
CA ASN A 377 -10.78 23.77 -26.10
C ASN A 377 -10.54 24.51 -24.77
N LYS A 378 -11.38 25.51 -24.50
CA LYS A 378 -11.32 26.36 -23.30
C LYS A 378 -11.48 25.60 -21.97
N TYR A 379 -12.04 24.39 -22.01
CA TYR A 379 -12.22 23.55 -20.83
C TYR A 379 -10.95 22.80 -20.44
N ILE A 380 -9.88 22.84 -21.24
CA ILE A 380 -8.66 22.06 -20.95
C ILE A 380 -7.49 23.01 -20.71
N ARG A 381 -6.75 22.77 -19.63
CA ARG A 381 -5.54 23.51 -19.29
C ARG A 381 -4.35 22.58 -19.12
N CYS A 382 -3.19 22.97 -19.62
CA CYS A 382 -1.88 22.33 -19.36
C CYS A 382 -1.10 23.21 -18.39
N GLU A 383 -0.42 22.59 -17.43
CA GLU A 383 0.35 23.24 -16.38
C GLU A 383 1.57 24.00 -16.91
N SER A 384 2.16 23.51 -18.01
CA SER A 384 3.40 24.05 -18.59
C SER A 384 3.14 25.12 -19.66
N GLU A 385 2.37 26.17 -19.34
CA GLU A 385 2.00 27.23 -20.31
C GLU A 385 3.22 27.96 -20.92
N ASP A 386 4.34 28.03 -20.19
CA ASP A 386 5.57 28.71 -20.63
C ASP A 386 6.44 27.90 -21.61
N GLN A 387 6.15 26.61 -21.78
CA GLN A 387 6.87 25.72 -22.69
C GLN A 387 6.39 25.91 -24.14
N ALA A 388 7.32 25.88 -25.09
CA ALA A 388 7.00 25.99 -26.53
C ALA A 388 6.24 24.74 -27.03
N ILE A 389 5.37 24.93 -28.02
CA ILE A 389 4.61 23.83 -28.61
C ILE A 389 5.52 22.98 -29.50
N THR A 390 5.55 21.68 -29.24
CA THR A 390 6.25 20.68 -30.04
C THR A 390 5.23 19.91 -30.89
N PRO A 391 5.37 19.90 -32.23
CA PRO A 391 4.52 19.10 -33.11
C PRO A 391 4.66 17.60 -32.81
N ILE A 392 3.56 16.85 -32.92
CA ILE A 392 3.57 15.39 -32.69
C ILE A 392 4.55 14.68 -33.63
N SER A 393 4.69 15.13 -34.87
CA SER A 393 5.66 14.58 -35.84
C SER A 393 7.09 14.62 -35.29
N THR A 394 7.48 15.70 -34.60
CA THR A 394 8.81 15.82 -33.99
C THR A 394 8.94 14.97 -32.71
N ILE A 395 7.85 14.75 -31.98
CA ILE A 395 7.85 13.93 -30.74
C ILE A 395 8.05 12.45 -31.06
N ILE A 396 7.50 11.96 -32.17
CA ILE A 396 7.57 10.55 -32.57
C ILE A 396 8.88 10.21 -33.32
N GLU A 397 9.55 11.20 -33.91
CA GLU A 397 10.80 11.03 -34.64
C GLU A 397 11.89 10.38 -33.76
N PRO A 398 12.57 9.33 -34.25
CA PRO A 398 13.73 8.76 -33.56
C PRO A 398 14.85 9.79 -33.39
N VAL A 399 15.47 9.81 -32.21
CA VAL A 399 16.55 10.76 -31.91
C VAL A 399 17.89 10.09 -32.22
N PRO A 400 18.68 10.59 -33.20
CA PRO A 400 20.02 10.09 -33.44
C PRO A 400 20.97 10.55 -32.33
N TRP A 401 21.82 9.65 -31.87
CA TRP A 401 22.87 9.91 -30.91
C TRP A 401 24.20 9.38 -31.44
N THR A 402 25.16 10.27 -31.58
CA THR A 402 26.48 9.96 -32.10
C THR A 402 27.47 9.77 -30.96
N THR A 403 28.18 8.65 -30.97
CA THR A 403 29.18 8.28 -29.96
C THR A 403 30.42 7.66 -30.60
N LYS A 404 31.47 7.46 -29.82
CA LYS A 404 32.65 6.71 -30.26
C LYS A 404 32.65 5.30 -29.68
N VAL A 405 32.71 4.30 -30.55
CA VAL A 405 32.92 2.89 -30.18
C VAL A 405 34.24 2.47 -30.83
N ASP A 406 35.20 2.02 -30.04
CA ASP A 406 36.54 1.61 -30.50
C ASP A 406 37.32 2.67 -31.32
N GLY A 407 37.00 3.96 -31.10
CA GLY A 407 37.63 5.08 -31.79
C GLY A 407 36.86 5.59 -33.01
N ASP A 408 35.92 4.80 -33.53
CA ASP A 408 35.08 5.14 -34.67
C ASP A 408 33.78 5.83 -34.24
N GLU A 409 33.34 6.81 -35.04
CA GLU A 409 32.12 7.56 -34.80
C GLU A 409 30.90 6.77 -35.29
N VAL A 410 30.05 6.33 -34.36
CA VAL A 410 28.84 5.53 -34.62
C VAL A 410 27.62 6.36 -34.25
N THR A 411 26.63 6.41 -35.14
CA THR A 411 25.33 7.04 -34.87
C THR A 411 24.28 5.96 -34.58
N LEU A 412 23.68 6.04 -33.40
CA LEU A 412 22.66 5.12 -32.90
C LEU A 412 21.32 5.84 -32.79
N ALA A 413 20.22 5.18 -33.11
CA ALA A 413 18.89 5.71 -32.79
C ALA A 413 18.58 5.36 -31.32
N LEU A 414 18.40 6.39 -30.48
CA LEU A 414 18.02 6.15 -29.09
C LEU A 414 16.58 5.59 -29.03
N PRO A 415 16.32 4.56 -28.22
CA PRO A 415 14.98 4.02 -28.07
C PRO A 415 14.02 5.05 -27.43
N PHE A 416 14.52 5.91 -26.55
CA PHE A 416 13.80 7.02 -25.91
C PHE A 416 14.81 8.01 -25.31
N ILE A 417 14.37 9.23 -24.96
CA ILE A 417 15.22 10.29 -24.41
C ILE A 417 14.72 10.91 -23.10
N CYS A 418 13.70 10.33 -22.45
CA CYS A 418 13.15 10.81 -21.18
C CYS A 418 12.78 12.31 -21.20
N ALA A 419 12.03 12.74 -22.22
CA ALA A 419 11.71 14.14 -22.46
C ALA A 419 10.26 14.51 -22.11
N LYS A 420 10.03 15.79 -21.83
CA LYS A 420 8.70 16.38 -21.60
C LYS A 420 8.40 17.40 -22.70
N TYR A 421 7.19 17.34 -23.24
CA TYR A 421 6.74 18.15 -24.37
C TYR A 421 5.41 18.83 -24.03
N ARG A 422 5.15 19.96 -24.66
CA ARG A 422 3.82 20.60 -24.73
C ARG A 422 3.33 20.48 -26.17
N ALA A 423 2.12 20.02 -26.41
CA ALA A 423 1.62 19.77 -27.76
C ALA A 423 0.14 20.17 -27.90
N ASN A 424 -0.24 20.60 -29.11
CA ASN A 424 -1.63 20.82 -29.48
C ASN A 424 -2.16 19.58 -30.20
N VAL A 425 -3.19 18.95 -29.62
CA VAL A 425 -3.66 17.63 -30.04
C VAL A 425 -5.20 17.52 -30.06
N ARG A 426 -5.70 16.44 -30.66
CA ARG A 426 -7.08 15.94 -30.51
C ARG A 426 -7.03 14.50 -30.01
N VAL A 427 -8.00 14.08 -29.20
CA VAL A 427 -8.17 12.66 -28.90
C VAL A 427 -8.89 11.99 -30.06
N VAL A 428 -8.31 10.94 -30.62
CA VAL A 428 -8.91 10.20 -31.75
C VAL A 428 -9.28 8.77 -31.39
N ASP A 429 -8.74 8.21 -30.32
CA ASP A 429 -9.14 6.90 -29.79
C ASP A 429 -8.80 6.80 -28.30
N PHE A 430 -9.31 5.78 -27.62
CA PHE A 430 -9.01 5.50 -26.22
C PHE A 430 -8.99 3.99 -25.92
N ARG A 431 -8.25 3.62 -24.87
CA ARG A 431 -8.16 2.25 -24.36
C ARG A 431 -8.19 2.26 -22.83
N PRO A 432 -8.87 1.31 -22.16
CA PRO A 432 -9.69 0.24 -22.73
C PRO A 432 -10.96 0.76 -23.43
N ARG A 433 -11.70 -0.11 -24.15
CA ARG A 433 -12.84 0.33 -24.99
C ARG A 433 -14.08 0.74 -24.19
N LYS A 434 -14.16 0.31 -22.93
CA LYS A 434 -15.25 0.56 -22.01
C LYS A 434 -14.77 1.51 -20.92
N LEU A 435 -15.56 2.53 -20.61
CA LEU A 435 -15.22 3.48 -19.55
C LEU A 435 -15.17 2.80 -18.18
N GLU A 436 -15.99 1.78 -17.97
CA GLU A 436 -16.02 0.95 -16.76
C GLU A 436 -14.68 0.24 -16.48
N ASP A 437 -13.83 0.12 -17.50
CA ASP A 437 -12.50 -0.50 -17.42
C ASP A 437 -11.37 0.53 -17.25
N PHE A 438 -11.66 1.83 -17.23
CA PHE A 438 -10.66 2.85 -16.90
C PHE A 438 -10.24 2.73 -15.43
N ALA A 439 -11.19 2.33 -14.59
CA ALA A 439 -11.08 1.80 -13.23
C ALA A 439 -10.41 0.42 -13.14
N CYS A 440 -9.22 0.25 -12.55
CA CYS A 440 -8.75 -1.09 -12.15
C CYS A 440 -8.44 -1.14 -10.65
N TRP A 441 -8.55 -2.30 -10.03
CA TRP A 441 -8.24 -2.45 -8.61
C TRP A 441 -6.97 -3.26 -8.40
N ARG A 442 -6.30 -3.00 -7.27
CA ARG A 442 -5.22 -3.82 -6.74
C ARG A 442 -5.44 -4.12 -5.26
N LYS A 443 -4.76 -5.14 -4.75
CA LYS A 443 -4.78 -5.47 -3.33
C LYS A 443 -4.14 -4.33 -2.55
N MET A 444 -4.80 -3.91 -1.46
CA MET A 444 -4.20 -2.95 -0.53
C MET A 444 -2.92 -3.57 0.06
N THR A 445 -1.84 -2.79 0.10
CA THR A 445 -0.58 -3.22 0.73
C THR A 445 -0.39 -2.52 2.08
N GLU A 446 0.29 -3.15 3.02
CA GLU A 446 0.60 -2.56 4.33
C GLU A 446 1.43 -1.26 4.22
N SER A 447 2.14 -1.07 3.11
CA SER A 447 2.87 0.17 2.80
C SER A 447 1.95 1.38 2.65
N GLU A 448 0.67 1.20 2.31
CA GLU A 448 -0.31 2.30 2.22
C GLU A 448 -0.68 2.89 3.59
N ALA A 449 -0.39 2.19 4.68
CA ALA A 449 -0.56 2.75 6.03
C ALA A 449 0.49 3.82 6.38
N LEU A 450 1.50 4.00 5.52
CA LEU A 450 2.56 4.98 5.69
C LEU A 450 2.19 6.29 4.99
N SER A 451 2.21 7.40 5.74
CA SER A 451 1.93 8.74 5.19
C SER A 451 2.95 9.19 4.13
N ASP A 452 4.15 8.62 4.13
CA ASP A 452 5.23 8.87 3.18
C ASP A 452 5.20 7.94 1.95
N TYR A 453 4.18 7.09 1.82
CA TYR A 453 3.98 6.24 0.65
C TYR A 453 3.13 6.97 -0.41
N SER A 454 3.75 7.34 -1.52
CA SER A 454 3.08 8.08 -2.61
C SER A 454 2.36 7.17 -3.63
N GLY A 455 2.30 5.85 -3.42
CA GLY A 455 1.71 4.89 -4.38
C GLY A 455 2.43 4.79 -5.73
N SER A 456 3.39 5.70 -6.00
CA SER A 456 4.01 5.97 -7.30
C SER A 456 5.46 5.48 -7.38
N ASP A 457 5.88 4.54 -6.53
CA ASP A 457 7.16 3.83 -6.71
C ASP A 457 7.03 2.91 -7.95
N SER A 458 7.09 3.54 -9.12
CA SER A 458 6.90 2.98 -10.47
C SER A 458 8.05 2.08 -10.94
N GLU A 459 8.77 1.44 -10.01
CA GLU A 459 9.80 0.43 -10.33
C GLU A 459 9.34 -1.01 -10.04
N ASP A 460 8.15 -1.22 -9.50
CA ASP A 460 7.70 -2.52 -9.00
C ASP A 460 6.71 -3.25 -9.92
N SER A 461 6.58 -2.84 -11.18
CA SER A 461 5.76 -3.54 -12.19
C SER A 461 6.56 -4.52 -13.04
N ASP A 462 7.53 -5.24 -12.46
CA ASP A 462 8.00 -6.49 -13.05
C ASP A 462 7.11 -7.64 -12.56
N GLY A 463 6.03 -7.85 -13.31
CA GLY A 463 5.30 -9.09 -13.52
C GLY A 463 5.47 -10.24 -12.53
N GLU A 464 4.76 -10.18 -11.41
CA GLU A 464 4.01 -11.31 -10.88
C GLU A 464 2.60 -10.78 -10.59
N ALA A 465 1.77 -10.72 -11.63
CA ALA A 465 0.33 -10.70 -11.43
C ALA A 465 0.03 -11.94 -10.59
N ALA A 466 -0.18 -11.73 -9.28
CA ALA A 466 -0.43 -12.82 -8.35
C ALA A 466 -1.48 -13.74 -8.97
N THR A 467 -1.04 -14.95 -9.29
CA THR A 467 -1.74 -16.07 -9.92
C THR A 467 -2.85 -16.64 -9.02
N GLY A 468 -3.46 -15.80 -8.18
CA GLY A 468 -4.71 -16.09 -7.48
C GLY A 468 -5.86 -15.51 -8.30
N ASN A 469 -6.90 -16.30 -8.51
CA ASN A 469 -8.11 -15.89 -9.20
C ASN A 469 -8.60 -14.53 -8.68
N LEU A 470 -8.40 -13.47 -9.48
CA LEU A 470 -8.69 -12.09 -9.12
C LEU A 470 -10.17 -11.94 -8.70
N GLU A 471 -11.05 -12.77 -9.26
CA GLU A 471 -12.49 -12.79 -8.99
C GLU A 471 -12.86 -13.29 -7.58
N SER A 472 -12.00 -14.05 -6.91
CA SER A 472 -12.28 -14.61 -5.57
C SER A 472 -11.77 -13.76 -4.41
N TYR A 473 -11.05 -12.66 -4.67
CA TYR A 473 -10.52 -11.80 -3.60
C TYR A 473 -11.65 -10.99 -2.94
N ARG A 474 -11.86 -11.23 -1.65
CA ARG A 474 -12.86 -10.56 -0.79
C ARG A 474 -12.26 -9.51 0.16
N GLY A 475 -10.95 -9.27 0.11
CA GLY A 475 -10.28 -8.28 0.96
C GLY A 475 -10.43 -6.84 0.46
N LYS A 476 -9.88 -5.87 1.21
CA LYS A 476 -9.92 -4.44 0.89
C LYS A 476 -9.19 -4.15 -0.43
N LYS A 477 -9.85 -3.42 -1.32
CA LYS A 477 -9.38 -3.10 -2.67
C LYS A 477 -9.02 -1.63 -2.76
N THR A 478 -7.90 -1.32 -3.42
CA THR A 478 -7.51 0.04 -3.78
C THR A 478 -7.74 0.21 -5.29
N TRP A 479 -8.56 1.18 -5.67
CA TRP A 479 -8.89 1.47 -7.07
C TRP A 479 -7.93 2.52 -7.63
N GLU A 480 -7.51 2.33 -8.89
CA GLU A 480 -6.59 3.20 -9.60
C GLU A 480 -7.02 3.38 -11.06
N TRP A 481 -6.91 4.60 -11.57
CA TRP A 481 -7.11 4.87 -13.00
C TRP A 481 -5.97 4.27 -13.82
N ARG A 482 -6.33 3.54 -14.89
CA ARG A 482 -5.41 3.04 -15.91
C ARG A 482 -6.08 3.03 -17.27
N PHE A 483 -5.83 4.06 -18.06
CA PHE A 483 -6.28 4.13 -19.44
C PHE A 483 -5.25 4.84 -20.32
N ALA A 484 -5.46 4.82 -21.63
CA ALA A 484 -4.60 5.46 -22.60
C ALA A 484 -5.44 6.19 -23.65
N LEU A 485 -4.93 7.32 -24.11
CA LEU A 485 -5.54 8.16 -25.14
C LEU A 485 -4.66 8.14 -26.39
N GLN A 486 -5.27 7.96 -27.56
CA GLN A 486 -4.59 8.17 -28.82
C GLN A 486 -4.71 9.64 -29.20
N LEU A 487 -3.56 10.32 -29.24
CA LEU A 487 -3.46 11.75 -29.51
C LEU A 487 -3.02 11.97 -30.96
N GLU A 488 -3.73 12.82 -31.68
CA GLU A 488 -3.40 13.26 -33.05
C GLU A 488 -2.97 14.73 -33.05
N GLY A 489 -1.87 15.04 -33.75
CA GLY A 489 -1.38 16.41 -33.88
C GLY A 489 -2.32 17.30 -34.71
N VAL A 490 -2.47 18.57 -34.33
CA VAL A 490 -3.35 19.51 -35.06
C VAL A 490 -2.87 19.79 -36.50
N ASP A 491 -1.56 19.70 -36.73
CA ASP A 491 -0.90 19.91 -38.03
C ASP A 491 -1.01 18.71 -38.98
N SER A 492 -1.65 17.62 -38.55
CA SER A 492 -1.76 16.39 -39.34
C SER A 492 -2.89 16.42 -40.39
N LYS A 493 -3.71 17.49 -40.43
CA LYS A 493 -4.80 17.64 -41.42
C LYS A 493 -4.25 17.66 -42.85
N GLY A 494 -4.65 16.69 -43.67
CA GLY A 494 -4.27 16.60 -45.08
C GLY A 494 -3.04 15.73 -45.37
N ARG A 495 -2.41 15.13 -44.35
CA ARG A 495 -1.37 14.10 -44.54
C ARG A 495 -2.00 12.75 -44.90
N ALA A 496 -1.29 11.94 -45.68
CA ALA A 496 -1.71 10.59 -46.04
C ALA A 496 -1.84 9.69 -44.81
N GLU A 497 -0.96 9.86 -43.82
CA GLU A 497 -1.08 9.28 -42.48
C GLU A 497 -0.95 10.38 -41.42
N PRO A 498 -1.94 10.52 -40.52
CA PRO A 498 -1.87 11.52 -39.45
C PRO A 498 -0.88 11.11 -38.35
N ASP A 499 -0.14 12.07 -37.82
CA ASP A 499 0.84 11.84 -36.76
C ASP A 499 0.11 11.56 -35.44
N ARG A 500 0.21 10.32 -34.96
CA ARG A 500 -0.50 9.83 -33.77
C ARG A 500 0.43 9.13 -32.79
N LEU A 501 0.13 9.23 -31.51
CA LEU A 501 0.78 8.45 -30.46
C LEU A 501 -0.23 8.02 -29.38
N TRP A 502 0.09 6.95 -28.66
CA TRP A 502 -0.67 6.52 -27.48
C TRP A 502 -0.02 7.11 -26.22
N ALA A 503 -0.80 7.87 -25.46
CA ALA A 503 -0.39 8.43 -24.18
C ALA A 503 -1.13 7.71 -23.03
N VAL A 504 -0.38 7.05 -22.15
CA VAL A 504 -0.90 6.43 -20.93
C VAL A 504 -1.26 7.52 -19.92
N VAL A 505 -2.39 7.36 -19.25
CA VAL A 505 -2.84 8.19 -18.14
C VAL A 505 -2.83 7.31 -16.89
N ASP A 506 -1.91 7.61 -15.97
CA ASP A 506 -1.80 6.91 -14.69
C ASP A 506 -2.80 7.45 -13.65
N ASN A 507 -2.81 6.88 -12.45
CA ASN A 507 -3.76 7.25 -11.42
C ASN A 507 -3.74 8.74 -11.06
N THR A 508 -2.56 9.28 -10.81
CA THR A 508 -2.37 10.67 -10.38
C THR A 508 -2.76 11.64 -11.49
N GLU A 509 -2.28 11.37 -12.71
CA GLU A 509 -2.56 12.23 -13.86
C GLU A 509 -4.04 12.15 -14.27
N ALA A 510 -4.69 11.00 -14.08
CA ALA A 510 -6.13 10.85 -14.30
C ALA A 510 -6.96 11.60 -13.24
N GLN A 511 -6.62 11.49 -11.94
CA GLN A 511 -7.26 12.27 -10.88
C GLN A 511 -7.18 13.76 -11.18
N GLN A 512 -6.03 14.25 -11.65
CA GLN A 512 -5.87 15.63 -12.08
C GLN A 512 -6.66 15.95 -13.36
N LEU A 513 -6.71 15.02 -14.32
CA LEU A 513 -7.40 15.20 -15.60
C LEU A 513 -8.90 15.34 -15.42
N VAL A 514 -9.53 14.38 -14.75
CA VAL A 514 -11.00 14.28 -14.63
C VAL A 514 -11.55 14.80 -13.32
N ASN A 515 -10.69 15.11 -12.34
CA ASN A 515 -11.08 15.56 -11.00
C ASN A 515 -12.04 14.59 -10.30
N LEU A 516 -11.73 13.29 -10.37
CA LEU A 516 -12.46 12.19 -9.76
C LEU A 516 -11.47 11.16 -9.20
N ASP A 517 -11.83 10.55 -8.08
CA ASP A 517 -11.11 9.40 -7.53
C ASP A 517 -11.54 8.11 -8.22
N ALA A 518 -10.59 7.20 -8.42
CA ALA A 518 -10.87 5.91 -9.01
C ALA A 518 -11.74 5.07 -8.07
N CYS A 519 -12.75 4.41 -8.62
CA CYS A 519 -13.66 3.53 -7.89
C CYS A 519 -14.14 2.37 -8.78
N ASP A 520 -15.00 1.51 -8.23
CA ASP A 520 -15.67 0.47 -9.01
C ASP A 520 -16.77 1.09 -9.88
N LEU A 521 -16.41 1.50 -11.09
CA LEU A 521 -17.33 2.15 -12.04
C LEU A 521 -18.50 1.25 -12.49
N ARG A 522 -18.43 -0.06 -12.22
CA ARG A 522 -19.56 -0.99 -12.48
C ARG A 522 -20.56 -1.00 -11.34
N ALA A 523 -20.09 -0.75 -10.12
CA ALA A 523 -20.93 -0.67 -8.92
C ALA A 523 -21.43 0.76 -8.65
N ASP A 524 -20.73 1.77 -9.17
CA ASP A 524 -21.06 3.20 -9.01
C ASP A 524 -21.41 3.84 -10.37
N PRO A 525 -22.69 3.81 -10.77
CA PRO A 525 -23.13 4.42 -12.02
C PRO A 525 -23.08 5.95 -12.01
N ASP A 526 -23.16 6.59 -10.84
CA ASP A 526 -23.15 8.06 -10.73
C ASP A 526 -21.75 8.59 -11.04
N THR A 527 -20.71 7.98 -10.47
CA THR A 527 -19.31 8.33 -10.81
C THR A 527 -18.98 8.02 -12.27
N LEU A 528 -19.53 6.93 -12.84
CA LEU A 528 -19.37 6.63 -14.27
C LEU A 528 -20.01 7.69 -15.17
N LEU A 529 -21.18 8.22 -14.80
CA LEU A 529 -21.81 9.34 -15.53
C LEU A 529 -20.97 10.61 -15.43
N ALA A 530 -20.48 10.95 -14.23
CA ALA A 530 -19.58 12.09 -14.04
C ALA A 530 -18.31 11.96 -14.88
N LEU A 531 -17.70 10.77 -14.92
CA LEU A 531 -16.54 10.48 -15.76
C LEU A 531 -16.86 10.69 -17.24
N ARG A 532 -18.00 10.18 -17.72
CA ARG A 532 -18.45 10.35 -19.10
C ARG A 532 -18.64 11.82 -19.45
N GLU A 533 -19.24 12.62 -18.58
CA GLU A 533 -19.41 14.06 -18.78
C GLU A 533 -18.07 14.80 -18.87
N GLN A 534 -17.11 14.48 -18.00
CA GLN A 534 -15.77 15.07 -18.06
C GLN A 534 -15.07 14.70 -19.36
N LEU A 535 -15.08 13.43 -19.74
CA LEU A 535 -14.42 12.96 -20.95
C LEU A 535 -15.12 13.46 -22.23
N PHE A 536 -16.43 13.71 -22.19
CA PHE A 536 -17.14 14.38 -23.29
C PHE A 536 -16.60 15.81 -23.52
N LYS A 537 -16.22 16.54 -22.46
CA LYS A 537 -15.53 17.83 -22.63
C LYS A 537 -14.18 17.67 -23.32
N LEU A 538 -13.49 16.53 -23.12
CA LEU A 538 -12.19 16.22 -23.71
C LEU A 538 -12.29 15.81 -25.19
N TRP A 539 -13.20 14.90 -25.51
CA TRP A 539 -13.24 14.21 -26.80
C TRP A 539 -14.59 14.23 -27.53
N GLY A 540 -15.58 14.98 -27.05
CA GLY A 540 -16.88 15.13 -27.70
C GLY A 540 -17.60 13.79 -27.89
N ASN A 541 -18.18 13.56 -29.07
CA ASN A 541 -18.94 12.36 -29.41
C ASN A 541 -18.09 11.10 -29.73
N LEU A 542 -16.83 11.06 -29.27
CA LEU A 542 -15.90 9.98 -29.61
C LEU A 542 -16.35 8.63 -29.04
N GLU A 543 -16.90 8.61 -27.82
CA GLU A 543 -17.38 7.38 -27.18
C GLU A 543 -18.51 6.75 -28.00
N GLU A 544 -19.50 7.55 -28.41
CA GLU A 544 -20.66 7.10 -29.18
C GLU A 544 -20.26 6.58 -30.56
N LEU A 545 -19.29 7.25 -31.20
CA LEU A 545 -18.75 6.81 -32.49
C LEU A 545 -18.04 5.44 -32.36
N ARG A 546 -17.19 5.26 -31.34
CA ARG A 546 -16.51 3.98 -31.10
C ARG A 546 -17.48 2.87 -30.70
N ALA A 547 -18.51 3.17 -29.92
CA ALA A 547 -19.56 2.22 -29.58
C ALA A 547 -20.34 1.76 -30.83
N ALA A 548 -20.70 2.69 -31.72
CA ALA A 548 -21.41 2.38 -32.96
C ALA A 548 -20.56 1.54 -33.93
N GLU A 549 -19.28 1.89 -34.11
CA GLU A 549 -18.34 1.10 -34.91
C GLU A 549 -18.19 -0.33 -34.38
N GLN A 550 -18.14 -0.49 -33.05
CA GLN A 550 -18.03 -1.82 -32.45
C GLN A 550 -19.29 -2.66 -32.64
N GLN A 551 -20.48 -2.05 -32.53
CA GLN A 551 -21.75 -2.75 -32.81
C GLN A 551 -21.81 -3.20 -34.27
N GLU A 552 -21.38 -2.35 -35.20
CA GLU A 552 -21.30 -2.66 -36.62
C GLU A 552 -20.33 -3.83 -36.88
N GLN A 553 -19.13 -3.80 -36.30
CA GLN A 553 -18.16 -4.90 -36.40
C GLN A 553 -18.70 -6.22 -35.82
N GLN A 554 -19.40 -6.17 -34.69
CA GLN A 554 -20.04 -7.36 -34.11
C GLN A 554 -21.14 -7.91 -35.00
N GLN A 555 -21.93 -7.05 -35.64
CA GLN A 555 -22.96 -7.48 -36.60
C GLN A 555 -22.32 -8.11 -37.84
N VAL A 556 -21.26 -7.51 -38.38
CA VAL A 556 -20.51 -8.08 -39.52
C VAL A 556 -19.92 -9.44 -39.15
N GLN A 557 -19.28 -9.57 -37.99
CA GLN A 557 -18.74 -10.86 -37.52
C GLN A 557 -19.83 -11.91 -37.35
N LYS A 558 -20.98 -11.57 -36.77
CA LYS A 558 -22.13 -12.48 -36.65
C LYS A 558 -22.66 -12.93 -38.02
N ARG A 559 -22.71 -12.02 -38.99
CA ARG A 559 -23.15 -12.34 -40.37
C ARG A 559 -22.17 -13.24 -41.10
N VAL A 560 -20.86 -12.96 -40.99
CA VAL A 560 -19.81 -13.81 -41.54
C VAL A 560 -19.86 -15.20 -40.93
N ALA A 561 -20.02 -15.29 -39.60
CA ALA A 561 -20.19 -16.57 -38.91
C ALA A 561 -21.48 -17.31 -39.33
N ALA A 562 -22.53 -16.57 -39.71
CA ALA A 562 -23.80 -17.11 -40.20
C ALA A 562 -23.83 -17.36 -41.72
N GLY A 563 -22.72 -17.14 -42.45
CA GLY A 563 -22.65 -17.31 -43.91
C GLY A 563 -23.53 -16.35 -44.71
N GLN A 564 -23.91 -15.21 -44.14
CA GLN A 564 -24.79 -14.22 -44.78
C GLN A 564 -23.98 -13.20 -45.61
N PRO A 565 -24.52 -12.69 -46.73
CA PRO A 565 -23.85 -11.66 -47.52
C PRO A 565 -23.69 -10.33 -46.75
N PRO A 566 -22.70 -9.49 -47.15
CA PRO A 566 -22.49 -8.17 -46.55
C PRO A 566 -23.74 -7.28 -46.65
N LEU A 567 -23.82 -6.27 -45.78
CA LEU A 567 -24.83 -5.22 -45.90
C LEU A 567 -24.54 -4.38 -47.16
N ASP A 568 -25.60 -3.94 -47.85
CA ASP A 568 -25.59 -3.18 -49.10
C ASP A 568 -24.97 -1.76 -48.99
N SER A 569 -24.21 -1.49 -47.93
CA SER A 569 -23.63 -0.19 -47.60
C SER A 569 -22.21 -0.27 -47.04
N SER A 570 -21.55 -1.43 -47.17
CA SER A 570 -20.15 -1.59 -46.73
C SER A 570 -19.17 -1.08 -47.79
N PRO A 571 -18.16 -0.24 -47.44
CA PRO A 571 -17.02 0.02 -48.31
C PRO A 571 -16.26 -1.30 -48.58
N PRO A 572 -15.65 -1.48 -49.77
CA PRO A 572 -14.89 -2.69 -50.05
C PRO A 572 -13.69 -2.79 -49.09
N ALA A 573 -13.50 -3.97 -48.49
CA ALA A 573 -12.33 -4.25 -47.67
C ALA A 573 -11.04 -4.11 -48.51
N PRO A 574 -9.98 -3.45 -48.01
CA PRO A 574 -8.72 -3.41 -48.72
C PRO A 574 -8.03 -4.77 -48.64
N GLY A 575 -7.78 -5.40 -49.79
CA GLY A 575 -6.79 -6.48 -49.90
C GLY A 575 -7.27 -7.90 -50.24
N VAL A 576 -8.44 -8.10 -50.85
CA VAL A 576 -8.77 -9.41 -51.46
C VAL A 576 -8.58 -9.33 -52.98
N GLU A 577 -7.38 -9.70 -53.44
CA GLU A 577 -7.19 -10.09 -54.84
C GLU A 577 -8.01 -11.36 -55.10
N VAL A 578 -9.15 -11.20 -55.78
CA VAL A 578 -9.90 -12.35 -56.29
C VAL A 578 -9.17 -12.86 -57.52
N ALA A 579 -8.44 -13.96 -57.34
CA ALA A 579 -7.86 -14.75 -58.42
C ALA A 579 -8.97 -15.13 -59.41
N ARG A 580 -8.86 -14.62 -60.64
CA ARG A 580 -9.63 -15.12 -61.77
C ARG A 580 -8.95 -16.38 -62.28
N GLU A 581 -9.64 -17.52 -62.20
CA GLU A 581 -9.35 -18.65 -63.07
C GLU A 581 -10.49 -18.89 -64.07
N PRO A 582 -10.15 -19.39 -65.29
CA PRO A 582 -11.02 -19.41 -66.43
C PRO A 582 -11.73 -20.76 -66.56
N SER A 583 -12.99 -20.77 -67.00
CA SER A 583 -13.55 -21.97 -67.62
C SER A 583 -14.41 -21.61 -68.83
N LEU A 584 -13.99 -22.23 -69.93
CA LEU A 584 -14.60 -22.30 -71.24
C LEU A 584 -15.89 -23.12 -71.18
N GLY A 585 -16.84 -22.78 -72.05
CA GLY A 585 -17.64 -23.81 -72.73
C GLY A 585 -19.16 -23.68 -72.65
N GLY A 586 -19.72 -23.14 -73.74
CA GLY A 586 -20.81 -23.82 -74.42
C GLY A 586 -22.25 -23.36 -74.16
N GLY A 587 -22.86 -22.81 -75.21
CA GLY A 587 -24.11 -23.38 -75.69
C GLY A 587 -25.43 -22.64 -75.43
N GLN A 588 -25.76 -21.79 -76.41
CA GLN A 588 -27.07 -21.74 -77.10
C GLN A 588 -28.32 -21.10 -76.48
N ASN A 589 -28.84 -20.18 -77.31
CA ASN A 589 -30.25 -19.91 -77.66
C ASN A 589 -31.06 -18.94 -76.78
N GLY A 590 -31.55 -17.87 -77.42
CA GLY A 590 -32.67 -17.09 -76.91
C GLY A 590 -32.81 -15.69 -77.51
N HIS A 591 -33.44 -15.60 -78.67
CA HIS A 591 -33.97 -14.42 -79.36
C HIS A 591 -34.54 -13.27 -78.49
N GLY A 592 -34.44 -12.03 -79.00
CA GLY A 592 -35.37 -10.93 -78.67
C GLY A 592 -34.68 -9.57 -78.47
N ASN A 593 -34.16 -8.91 -79.52
CA ASN A 593 -34.85 -7.94 -80.37
C ASN A 593 -35.18 -6.58 -79.69
N LEU A 594 -34.65 -5.52 -80.33
CA LEU A 594 -35.22 -4.17 -80.55
C LEU A 594 -35.09 -3.05 -79.49
N ASN A 595 -34.21 -2.11 -79.88
CA ASN A 595 -34.48 -0.71 -80.26
C ASN A 595 -34.84 0.39 -79.24
N GLY A 596 -34.19 1.53 -79.50
CA GLY A 596 -34.58 2.90 -79.13
C GLY A 596 -33.44 3.59 -78.38
N ASN A 597 -32.40 4.16 -78.99
CA ASN A 597 -32.32 5.25 -79.99
C ASN A 597 -32.96 6.58 -79.54
N GLY A 598 -32.15 7.64 -79.53
CA GLY A 598 -32.52 9.04 -79.27
C GLY A 598 -31.67 9.66 -78.15
N ASN A 599 -30.40 10.07 -78.36
CA ASN A 599 -29.91 11.19 -79.17
C ASN A 599 -30.43 12.57 -78.71
N GLY A 600 -29.52 13.51 -78.41
CA GLY A 600 -29.83 14.95 -78.50
C GLY A 600 -29.49 15.85 -77.31
N ASN A 601 -28.18 16.07 -77.08
CA ASN A 601 -27.52 17.38 -77.18
C ASN A 601 -28.11 18.66 -76.53
N GLY A 602 -27.28 19.37 -75.75
CA GLY A 602 -27.20 20.85 -75.82
C GLY A 602 -27.30 21.66 -74.52
N ASN A 603 -26.15 22.17 -74.04
CA ASN A 603 -25.87 23.47 -73.36
C ASN A 603 -27.02 24.17 -72.60
N ASN A 604 -26.85 24.67 -71.36
CA ASN A 604 -25.99 25.79 -71.01
C ASN A 604 -26.08 26.10 -69.50
N ARG A 605 -25.10 26.85 -69.01
CA ARG A 605 -24.81 27.23 -67.63
C ARG A 605 -25.89 28.07 -66.94
N SER A 606 -26.07 27.87 -65.64
CA SER A 606 -26.29 28.85 -64.54
C SER A 606 -26.46 28.04 -63.24
N ALA A 607 -25.52 28.08 -62.31
CA ALA A 607 -25.60 28.85 -61.05
C ALA A 607 -26.69 28.35 -60.07
N ASP A 608 -26.25 28.09 -58.84
CA ASP A 608 -26.99 27.79 -57.61
C ASP A 608 -27.40 26.33 -57.32
N GLY A 609 -27.00 25.86 -56.13
CA GLY A 609 -27.55 24.65 -55.48
C GLY A 609 -26.54 23.56 -55.13
N ASN A 610 -25.45 23.89 -54.43
CA ASN A 610 -24.49 22.91 -53.93
C ASN A 610 -25.05 22.14 -52.71
N GLY A 611 -25.03 20.80 -52.79
CA GLY A 611 -24.68 19.95 -51.65
C GLY A 611 -25.82 19.31 -50.84
N VAL A 612 -26.49 18.31 -51.39
CA VAL A 612 -27.23 17.33 -50.58
C VAL A 612 -26.24 16.29 -50.01
N GLY A 613 -26.04 16.35 -48.69
CA GLY A 613 -26.05 15.17 -47.82
C GLY A 613 -24.92 14.14 -47.93
N GLY A 614 -23.71 14.51 -47.53
CA GLY A 614 -22.61 13.58 -47.22
C GLY A 614 -22.06 13.81 -45.81
N GLY A 615 -22.91 13.83 -44.79
CA GLY A 615 -22.53 14.06 -43.38
C GLY A 615 -21.99 12.79 -42.71
N GLY A 616 -20.77 12.36 -43.05
CA GLY A 616 -20.14 11.19 -42.45
C GLY A 616 -19.51 11.47 -41.08
N ARG A 617 -19.97 10.74 -40.03
CA ARG A 617 -19.28 10.35 -38.77
C ARG A 617 -18.00 11.12 -38.38
N ALA A 618 -18.07 12.44 -38.20
CA ALA A 618 -16.94 13.24 -37.75
C ALA A 618 -16.95 13.37 -36.21
N VAL A 619 -15.76 13.29 -35.60
CA VAL A 619 -15.58 13.57 -34.16
C VAL A 619 -15.79 15.06 -33.92
N SER A 620 -16.62 15.42 -32.93
CA SER A 620 -17.01 16.79 -32.61
C SER A 620 -16.02 17.53 -31.69
N ASN A 621 -14.88 16.92 -31.39
CA ASN A 621 -13.94 17.44 -30.42
C ASN A 621 -13.14 18.64 -30.91
N LYS A 622 -12.83 19.53 -29.97
CA LYS A 622 -11.94 20.67 -30.21
C LYS A 622 -10.50 20.29 -29.88
N PRO A 623 -9.51 20.79 -30.63
CA PRO A 623 -8.10 20.60 -30.28
C PRO A 623 -7.81 21.24 -28.92
N PHE A 624 -6.83 20.73 -28.19
CA PHE A 624 -6.42 21.26 -26.89
C PHE A 624 -4.93 21.14 -26.70
N THR A 625 -4.41 21.92 -25.75
CA THR A 625 -3.01 21.85 -25.36
C THR A 625 -2.84 20.92 -24.18
N CYS A 626 -1.88 20.00 -24.28
CA CYS A 626 -1.54 19.08 -23.20
C CYS A 626 -0.03 18.94 -23.05
N CYS A 627 0.36 18.33 -21.93
CA CYS A 627 1.75 18.02 -21.66
C CYS A 627 1.97 16.49 -21.81
N ILE A 628 3.02 16.09 -22.56
CA ILE A 628 3.32 14.69 -22.93
C ILE A 628 4.73 14.35 -22.43
N ARG A 629 4.89 13.28 -21.66
CA ARG A 629 6.20 12.75 -21.24
C ARG A 629 6.54 11.49 -22.03
N GLN A 630 7.78 11.39 -22.50
CA GLN A 630 8.32 10.20 -23.13
C GLN A 630 9.22 9.47 -22.12
N TYR A 631 9.10 8.15 -22.02
CA TYR A 631 9.93 7.31 -21.16
C TYR A 631 10.07 5.91 -21.75
N GLY A 632 11.01 5.12 -21.20
CA GLY A 632 11.24 3.74 -21.59
C GLY A 632 10.67 2.75 -20.57
N VAL A 633 10.06 1.68 -21.06
CA VAL A 633 9.68 0.52 -20.24
C VAL A 633 10.36 -0.74 -20.77
N ARG A 634 10.67 -1.70 -19.89
CA ARG A 634 11.22 -2.99 -20.30
C ARG A 634 10.08 -3.94 -20.63
N VAL A 635 10.17 -4.60 -21.78
CA VAL A 635 9.20 -5.62 -22.19
C VAL A 635 9.91 -6.88 -22.61
N LYS A 636 9.33 -8.05 -22.30
CA LYS A 636 9.89 -9.35 -22.71
C LYS A 636 9.99 -9.41 -24.23
N GLU A 637 11.14 -9.86 -24.73
CA GLU A 637 11.45 -9.97 -26.15
C GLU A 637 11.98 -11.38 -26.43
N ARG A 638 11.29 -12.09 -27.32
CA ARG A 638 11.66 -13.47 -27.69
C ARG A 638 12.80 -13.48 -28.69
N ASP A 639 12.91 -12.43 -29.49
CA ASP A 639 13.98 -12.28 -30.46
C ASP A 639 15.22 -11.66 -29.81
N SER A 640 16.26 -12.48 -29.63
CA SER A 640 17.53 -12.04 -29.04
C SER A 640 18.18 -10.87 -29.79
N ALA A 641 17.93 -10.73 -31.10
CA ALA A 641 18.47 -9.61 -31.88
C ALA A 641 17.80 -8.26 -31.54
N ARG A 642 16.61 -8.29 -30.94
CA ARG A 642 15.84 -7.10 -30.53
C ARG A 642 15.90 -6.83 -29.03
N ALA A 643 16.46 -7.74 -28.25
CA ALA A 643 16.56 -7.68 -26.78
C ALA A 643 17.64 -6.68 -26.30
N ASN A 644 17.42 -5.40 -26.57
CA ASN A 644 18.35 -4.31 -26.27
C ASN A 644 18.28 -3.76 -24.82
N ALA A 645 17.61 -4.47 -23.91
CA ALA A 645 17.48 -4.09 -22.50
C ALA A 645 18.03 -5.14 -21.51
N GLY A 646 18.73 -6.18 -22.00
CA GLY A 646 19.26 -7.28 -21.20
C GLY A 646 18.20 -8.33 -20.85
N ASP A 647 18.61 -9.52 -20.40
CA ASP A 647 17.71 -10.56 -19.87
C ASP A 647 16.56 -11.00 -20.82
N GLY A 648 16.77 -10.97 -22.14
CA GLY A 648 15.69 -11.25 -23.09
C GLY A 648 14.57 -10.21 -23.04
N THR A 649 14.91 -8.94 -22.74
CA THR A 649 13.97 -7.82 -22.73
C THR A 649 14.42 -6.74 -23.72
N ARG A 650 13.45 -5.97 -24.24
CA ARG A 650 13.70 -4.76 -25.04
C ARG A 650 13.17 -3.52 -24.35
N TRP A 651 13.76 -2.38 -24.67
CA TRP A 651 13.18 -1.08 -24.35
C TRP A 651 12.03 -0.77 -25.30
N GLU A 652 10.88 -0.43 -24.72
CA GLU A 652 9.74 0.11 -25.44
C GLU A 652 9.57 1.58 -25.09
N ARG A 653 9.50 2.41 -26.13
CA ARG A 653 9.21 3.83 -26.01
C ARG A 653 7.74 4.02 -25.73
N VAL A 654 7.43 4.64 -24.60
CA VAL A 654 6.07 4.92 -24.14
C VAL A 654 5.89 6.41 -23.94
N PHE A 655 4.67 6.88 -24.17
CA PHE A 655 4.28 8.25 -23.86
C PHE A 655 3.23 8.25 -22.74
N GLY A 656 3.27 9.27 -21.90
CA GLY A 656 2.29 9.51 -20.84
C GLY A 656 1.74 10.92 -20.93
N LEU A 657 0.45 11.06 -20.64
CA LEU A 657 -0.15 12.37 -20.42
C LEU A 657 0.24 12.83 -19.01
N PHE A 658 0.59 14.11 -18.85
CA PHE A 658 0.79 14.68 -17.52
C PHE A 658 0.36 16.14 -17.44
N GLY A 659 0.12 16.65 -16.24
CA GLY A 659 -0.07 18.08 -15.99
C GLY A 659 -1.24 18.70 -16.77
N THR A 660 -2.24 17.89 -17.15
CA THR A 660 -3.37 18.31 -17.99
C THR A 660 -4.65 18.12 -17.19
N ARG A 661 -5.51 19.15 -17.15
CA ARG A 661 -6.77 19.13 -16.37
C ARG A 661 -7.97 19.63 -17.16
N ILE A 662 -9.13 19.03 -16.89
CA ILE A 662 -10.42 19.49 -17.38
C ILE A 662 -11.02 20.44 -16.34
N CYS A 663 -11.29 21.67 -16.75
CA CYS A 663 -11.91 22.70 -15.92
C CYS A 663 -13.44 22.68 -16.07
N SER A 664 -14.12 23.07 -15.00
CA SER A 664 -15.57 23.27 -14.94
C SER A 664 -16.05 24.34 -15.90
#